data_AF-A0A514WHE4-F1
#
_entry.id   AF-A0A514WHE4-F1
#
_cell.length_a   1.000
_cell.length_b   1.000
_cell.length_c   1.000
_cell.angle_alpha   90.00
_cell.angle_beta   90.00
_cell.angle_gamma   90.00
#
_symmetry.space_group_name_H-M   'P 1'
#
loop_
_entity.id
_entity.type
_entity.pdbx_description
1 polymer ?
#
loop_
_entity_poly.entity_id
_entity_poly.type
_entity_poly.pdbx_seq_one_letter_code
_entity_poly.pdbx_strand_id
1 'polypeptide(L)'
;MADLLARLAKIWKSPRFRIVFWAAFTGVLFGVTEVGLPLEDVAVNGRTMLRSHPSDGQIVIVLQDERTLQELGTYDITRGQDAATVRNLFASGAKRVFFDRTLAYINEDKGTNAFIDTLKANQGRIFLGALPSSDGAHGNYAGMVPAAAFRANVDVVSLLALNHPFNLSMSLPFASDSPIGKIPGLAARIAGVSGSIDRVFRPDYSIDHTTIPTVSYVDVMKGRADPRIVRGKDIIIAPSADVYHDIHPLPTQGYTPGAFFHAIAAETLKQGVPLELGWLPAFLLVLVVIITGVGRGRSLDIYRFTGLVAILVAAPLALDGLRIQIDIVPAIAMAAVAVFRMRHLDKVEVAGETNAGSGLPSVQVLRKYDAVSSRILVALKIRNYSAIIGSFAGEVEAQIAHEIVRRIRISDSQVVVYHEGGMFLWLSTIRSTFDLFENLEGLHRIVQNGIQVGGLDIDLSFNCGIDSEFDRPVSSRVASAMQSAEEAVRNDELVYKYDSHKHEARWEISLLTQLDRAIDNGEVWVAYQPKLDVASNRVTGAEALVRWTHPERGPISPDKFIRIAEEFHRIERITRFVVNDAVRAAVELRRQGLELSMSVNISAQLLRNPGLPGTILEILAVHGLEPEKLTLEITETDRLDRSSRTFQMLQKLVQAGLRLSIDDFGTGNATIDYLRYLPATEVKIDKVFVQAMEANKEDLLLVQSIVEMAHSQDRTVVAEGVETLAALEILKGMNCDTIQGYYVCRPVPFRDLLAEIKEREARRTG
;
A
#
# COMPACT_ATOMS: atom_id res chain seq x y z
N MET A 1 14.80 -11.76 5.93
CA MET A 1 13.82 -10.71 6.27
C MET A 1 13.80 -9.57 5.24
N ALA A 2 14.96 -9.04 4.81
CA ALA A 2 15.05 -7.97 3.80
C ALA A 2 14.45 -8.32 2.42
N ASP A 3 14.69 -9.53 1.89
CA ASP A 3 14.09 -9.98 0.61
C ASP A 3 12.56 -10.09 0.70
N LEU A 4 12.04 -10.54 1.85
CA LEU A 4 10.59 -10.60 2.09
C LEU A 4 9.98 -9.19 2.08
N LEU A 5 10.62 -8.22 2.74
CA LEU A 5 10.20 -6.82 2.77
C LEU A 5 10.28 -6.16 1.38
N ALA A 6 11.30 -6.45 0.59
CA ALA A 6 11.43 -5.94 -0.77
C ALA A 6 10.34 -6.49 -1.71
N ARG A 7 10.02 -7.80 -1.60
CA ARG A 7 8.91 -8.43 -2.33
C ARG A 7 7.56 -7.86 -1.91
N LEU A 8 7.34 -7.66 -0.60
CA LEU A 8 6.12 -7.04 -0.09
C LEU A 8 5.98 -5.59 -0.57
N ALA A 9 7.06 -4.82 -0.59
CA ALA A 9 7.05 -3.45 -1.12
C ALA A 9 6.70 -3.42 -2.62
N LYS A 10 7.20 -4.39 -3.41
CA LYS A 10 6.87 -4.52 -4.84
C LYS A 10 5.40 -4.88 -5.05
N ILE A 11 4.87 -5.82 -4.26
CA ILE A 11 3.46 -6.23 -4.31
C ILE A 11 2.55 -5.06 -3.88
N TRP A 12 2.94 -4.30 -2.85
CA TRP A 12 2.19 -3.14 -2.37
C TRP A 12 2.13 -1.99 -3.38
N LYS A 13 3.04 -1.93 -4.37
CA LYS A 13 2.95 -0.95 -5.47
C LYS A 13 1.83 -1.26 -6.46
N SER A 14 1.30 -2.48 -6.49
CA SER A 14 0.17 -2.84 -7.36
C SER A 14 -1.15 -2.22 -6.87
N PRO A 15 -1.83 -1.38 -7.67
CA PRO A 15 -3.13 -0.81 -7.31
C PRO A 15 -4.16 -1.90 -7.00
N ARG A 16 -4.15 -2.99 -7.76
CA ARG A 16 -5.07 -4.12 -7.58
C ARG A 16 -4.84 -4.84 -6.26
N PHE A 17 -3.58 -5.03 -5.86
CA PHE A 17 -3.27 -5.64 -4.55
C PHE A 17 -3.80 -4.79 -3.40
N ARG A 18 -3.64 -3.46 -3.46
CA ARG A 18 -4.19 -2.55 -2.44
C ARG A 18 -5.70 -2.67 -2.34
N ILE A 19 -6.40 -2.83 -3.46
CA ILE A 19 -7.86 -3.03 -3.47
C ILE A 19 -8.23 -4.31 -2.72
N VAL A 20 -7.57 -5.44 -3.02
CA VAL A 20 -7.83 -6.71 -2.33
C VAL A 20 -7.54 -6.59 -0.84
N PHE A 21 -6.41 -5.98 -0.48
CA PHE A 21 -6.03 -5.77 0.92
C PHE A 21 -7.08 -4.96 1.68
N TRP A 22 -7.49 -3.80 1.16
CA TRP A 22 -8.48 -2.96 1.83
C TRP A 22 -9.86 -3.61 1.87
N ALA A 23 -10.27 -4.33 0.82
CA ALA A 23 -11.52 -5.07 0.81
C ALA A 23 -11.52 -6.18 1.88
N ALA A 24 -10.45 -6.97 1.97
CA ALA A 24 -10.29 -8.02 2.97
C ALA A 24 -10.25 -7.42 4.38
N PHE A 25 -9.51 -6.33 4.58
CA PHE A 25 -9.47 -5.62 5.86
C PHE A 25 -10.85 -5.12 6.29
N THR A 26 -11.64 -4.55 5.38
CA THR A 26 -13.03 -4.14 5.67
C THR A 26 -13.90 -5.33 6.06
N GLY A 27 -13.82 -6.46 5.34
CA GLY A 27 -14.58 -7.65 5.70
C GLY A 27 -14.21 -8.19 7.08
N VAL A 28 -12.91 -8.26 7.41
CA VAL A 28 -12.45 -8.66 8.76
C VAL A 28 -12.93 -7.68 9.82
N LEU A 29 -12.85 -6.38 9.56
CA LEU A 29 -13.33 -5.36 10.49
C LEU A 29 -14.82 -5.56 10.78
N PHE A 30 -15.65 -5.79 9.76
CA PHE A 30 -17.08 -6.07 9.94
C PHE A 30 -17.33 -7.35 10.74
N GLY A 31 -16.57 -8.42 10.47
CA GLY A 31 -16.73 -9.71 11.13
C GLY A 31 -16.25 -9.72 12.59
N VAL A 32 -15.20 -8.98 12.94
CA VAL A 32 -14.64 -8.95 14.30
C VAL A 32 -15.30 -7.89 15.18
N THR A 33 -15.64 -6.73 14.62
CA THR A 33 -16.27 -5.65 15.41
C THR A 33 -17.78 -5.79 15.53
N GLU A 34 -18.37 -6.72 14.79
CA GLU A 34 -19.81 -6.96 14.78
C GLU A 34 -20.65 -5.73 14.36
N VAL A 35 -20.02 -4.69 13.82
CA VAL A 35 -20.69 -3.45 13.35
C VAL A 35 -21.73 -3.73 12.25
N GLY A 36 -21.58 -4.87 11.55
CA GLY A 36 -22.50 -5.34 10.52
C GLY A 36 -23.70 -6.14 11.04
N LEU A 37 -23.75 -6.51 12.31
CA LEU A 37 -24.83 -7.33 12.88
C LEU A 37 -26.25 -6.82 12.57
N PRO A 38 -26.55 -5.51 12.58
CA PRO A 38 -27.92 -5.04 12.31
C PRO A 38 -28.37 -5.36 10.88
N LEU A 39 -27.44 -5.28 9.93
CA LEU A 39 -27.70 -5.68 8.54
C LEU A 39 -27.81 -7.20 8.42
N GLU A 40 -27.07 -7.94 9.26
CA GLU A 40 -27.12 -9.39 9.30
C GLU A 40 -28.49 -9.86 9.80
N ASP A 41 -28.99 -9.28 10.90
CA ASP A 41 -30.33 -9.56 11.42
C ASP A 41 -31.42 -9.28 10.38
N VAL A 42 -31.31 -8.17 9.62
CA VAL A 42 -32.24 -7.88 8.52
C VAL A 42 -32.17 -8.97 7.43
N ALA A 43 -30.97 -9.42 7.06
CA ALA A 43 -30.78 -10.45 6.04
C ALA A 43 -31.30 -11.83 6.51
N VAL A 44 -31.05 -12.19 7.77
CA VAL A 44 -31.60 -13.40 8.41
C VAL A 44 -33.12 -13.32 8.43
N ASN A 45 -33.69 -12.21 8.91
CA ASN A 45 -35.14 -12.02 8.98
C ASN A 45 -35.82 -12.12 7.61
N GLY A 46 -35.23 -11.55 6.56
CA GLY A 46 -35.74 -11.71 5.20
C GLY A 46 -35.79 -13.17 4.74
N ARG A 47 -34.76 -13.97 5.07
CA ARG A 47 -34.73 -15.41 4.79
C ARG A 47 -35.75 -16.17 5.63
N THR A 48 -35.91 -15.81 6.89
CA THR A 48 -36.91 -16.37 7.82
C THR A 48 -38.33 -16.22 7.29
N MET A 49 -38.70 -15.03 6.78
CA MET A 49 -40.04 -14.80 6.22
C MET A 49 -40.36 -15.73 5.04
N LEU A 50 -39.36 -16.04 4.21
CA LEU A 50 -39.54 -16.94 3.05
C LEU A 50 -39.69 -18.41 3.45
N ARG A 51 -39.31 -18.78 4.67
CA ARG A 51 -39.36 -20.16 5.18
C ARG A 51 -40.46 -20.38 6.21
N SER A 52 -41.38 -19.43 6.41
CA SER A 52 -42.40 -19.51 7.45
C SER A 52 -43.20 -20.82 7.38
N HIS A 53 -43.36 -21.50 8.51
CA HIS A 53 -44.07 -22.77 8.62
C HIS A 53 -44.74 -22.91 10.00
N PRO A 54 -45.81 -23.73 10.14
CA PRO A 54 -46.48 -23.93 11.43
C PRO A 54 -45.61 -24.75 12.40
N SER A 55 -45.92 -24.62 13.69
CA SER A 55 -45.38 -25.44 14.78
C SER A 55 -45.86 -26.90 14.70
N ASP A 56 -45.03 -27.84 15.15
CA ASP A 56 -45.36 -29.27 15.31
C ASP A 56 -46.43 -29.54 16.38
N GLY A 57 -46.75 -28.53 17.19
CA GLY A 57 -47.77 -28.56 18.23
C GLY A 57 -47.46 -29.52 19.38
N GLN A 58 -46.21 -29.97 19.57
CA GLN A 58 -45.77 -30.87 20.66
C GLN A 58 -45.51 -30.13 21.98
N ILE A 59 -45.44 -28.81 21.93
CA ILE A 59 -45.28 -27.91 23.07
C ILE A 59 -46.54 -27.08 23.20
N VAL A 60 -47.06 -26.94 24.42
CA VAL A 60 -48.25 -26.15 24.73
C VAL A 60 -47.89 -25.10 25.74
N ILE A 61 -48.37 -23.88 25.55
CA ILE A 61 -48.16 -22.79 26.51
C ILE A 61 -49.45 -22.56 27.30
N VAL A 62 -49.35 -22.65 28.61
CA VAL A 62 -50.40 -22.29 29.56
C VAL A 62 -50.15 -20.85 30.02
N LEU A 63 -51.00 -19.94 29.55
CA LEU A 63 -50.81 -18.50 29.65
C LEU A 63 -51.52 -17.93 30.88
N GLN A 64 -50.80 -17.20 31.73
CA GLN A 64 -51.40 -16.31 32.73
C GLN A 64 -51.77 -14.99 32.02
N ASP A 65 -52.84 -15.09 31.25
CA ASP A 65 -53.41 -14.06 30.40
C ASP A 65 -54.30 -13.08 31.19
N GLU A 66 -54.74 -12.00 30.54
CA GLU A 66 -55.64 -11.00 31.10
C GLU A 66 -56.92 -11.64 31.64
N ARG A 67 -57.41 -12.70 30.98
CA ARG A 67 -58.59 -13.46 31.41
C ARG A 67 -58.35 -14.15 32.76
N THR A 68 -57.18 -14.74 32.96
CA THR A 68 -56.79 -15.33 34.23
C THR A 68 -56.79 -14.27 35.32
N LEU A 69 -56.22 -13.09 35.06
CA LEU A 69 -56.20 -11.99 36.02
C LEU A 69 -57.60 -11.48 36.38
N GLN A 70 -58.45 -11.30 35.37
CA GLN A 70 -59.84 -10.87 35.53
C GLN A 70 -60.66 -11.87 36.36
N GLU A 71 -60.53 -13.17 36.06
CA GLU A 71 -61.29 -14.21 36.77
C GLU A 71 -60.78 -14.45 38.20
N LEU A 72 -59.49 -14.22 38.48
CA LEU A 72 -58.90 -14.39 39.81
C LEU A 72 -58.98 -13.12 40.67
N GLY A 73 -59.15 -11.95 40.05
CA GLY A 73 -59.15 -10.64 40.73
C GLY A 73 -57.79 -10.25 41.31
N THR A 74 -56.72 -10.93 40.94
CA THR A 74 -55.35 -10.70 41.41
C THR A 74 -54.35 -11.16 40.35
N TYR A 75 -53.17 -10.52 40.31
CA TYR A 75 -52.01 -10.96 39.54
C TYR A 75 -51.06 -11.85 40.33
N ASP A 76 -51.24 -11.95 41.65
CA ASP A 76 -50.45 -12.82 42.50
C ASP A 76 -51.05 -14.23 42.54
N ILE A 77 -50.48 -15.12 41.72
CA ILE A 77 -50.89 -16.52 41.64
C ILE A 77 -50.35 -17.29 42.84
N THR A 78 -51.26 -17.78 43.67
CA THR A 78 -50.94 -18.54 44.88
C THR A 78 -50.38 -19.93 44.55
N ARG A 79 -49.57 -20.49 45.47
CA ARG A 79 -49.01 -21.84 45.38
C ARG A 79 -50.12 -22.91 45.34
N GLY A 80 -51.24 -22.65 46.02
CA GLY A 80 -52.42 -23.52 45.96
C GLY A 80 -53.03 -23.61 44.56
N GLN A 81 -53.10 -22.48 43.85
CA GLN A 81 -53.54 -22.43 42.45
C GLN A 81 -52.54 -23.14 41.53
N ASP A 82 -51.23 -22.91 41.72
CA ASP A 82 -50.19 -23.62 40.96
C ASP A 82 -50.28 -25.14 41.15
N ALA A 83 -50.51 -25.60 42.38
CA ALA A 83 -50.70 -27.01 42.70
C ALA A 83 -51.94 -27.59 41.98
N ALA A 84 -53.05 -26.86 41.95
CA ALA A 84 -54.26 -27.28 41.24
C ALA A 84 -54.04 -27.38 39.73
N THR A 85 -53.41 -26.36 39.13
CA THR A 85 -53.07 -26.34 37.71
C THR A 85 -52.19 -27.53 37.31
N VAL A 86 -51.11 -27.77 38.05
CA VAL A 86 -50.20 -28.89 37.76
C VAL A 86 -50.90 -30.24 37.90
N ARG A 87 -51.71 -30.44 38.95
CA ARG A 87 -52.50 -31.67 39.12
C ARG A 87 -53.44 -31.90 37.93
N ASN A 88 -54.13 -30.87 37.47
CA ASN A 88 -55.07 -30.98 36.34
C ASN A 88 -54.33 -31.24 35.01
N LEU A 89 -53.15 -30.67 34.80
CA LEU A 89 -52.31 -30.96 33.62
C LEU A 89 -51.91 -32.43 33.58
N PHE A 90 -51.41 -32.97 34.69
CA PHE A 90 -51.01 -34.38 34.75
C PHE A 90 -52.20 -35.33 34.69
N ALA A 91 -53.34 -35.00 35.32
CA ALA A 91 -54.58 -35.74 35.16
C ALA A 91 -55.07 -35.77 33.70
N SER A 92 -54.82 -34.70 32.95
CA SER A 92 -55.13 -34.60 31.51
C SER A 92 -54.08 -35.28 30.61
N GLY A 93 -53.00 -35.81 31.19
CA GLY A 93 -51.96 -36.57 30.48
C GLY A 93 -50.77 -35.76 29.99
N ALA A 94 -50.49 -34.58 30.55
CA ALA A 94 -49.27 -33.82 30.22
C ALA A 94 -47.99 -34.65 30.44
N LYS A 95 -47.01 -34.53 29.54
CA LYS A 95 -45.75 -35.28 29.62
C LYS A 95 -44.84 -34.72 30.71
N ARG A 96 -44.50 -33.44 30.60
CA ARG A 96 -43.67 -32.65 31.52
C ARG A 96 -44.21 -31.23 31.62
N VAL A 97 -43.95 -30.55 32.73
CA VAL A 97 -44.38 -29.17 33.01
C VAL A 97 -43.16 -28.32 33.35
N PHE A 98 -43.02 -27.19 32.68
CA PHE A 98 -41.94 -26.23 32.83
C PHE A 98 -42.52 -24.90 33.28
N PHE A 99 -41.97 -24.30 34.33
CA PHE A 99 -42.37 -22.97 34.77
C PHE A 99 -41.42 -21.92 34.19
N ASP A 100 -41.98 -20.99 33.41
CA ASP A 100 -41.29 -19.80 32.93
C ASP A 100 -41.33 -18.68 33.98
N ARG A 101 -40.94 -19.04 35.20
CA ARG A 101 -40.83 -18.14 36.36
C ARG A 101 -40.05 -18.82 37.48
N THR A 102 -39.38 -18.00 38.29
CA THR A 102 -38.47 -18.50 39.32
C THR A 102 -39.15 -19.08 40.55
N LEU A 103 -40.25 -18.49 41.02
CA LEU A 103 -40.84 -18.84 42.33
C LEU A 103 -39.79 -18.73 43.47
N ALA A 104 -39.08 -17.59 43.50
CA ALA A 104 -37.94 -17.37 44.38
C ALA A 104 -38.32 -17.21 45.87
N TYR A 105 -39.56 -16.81 46.16
CA TYR A 105 -40.04 -16.53 47.51
C TYR A 105 -41.07 -17.57 47.95
N ILE A 106 -41.02 -17.90 49.24
CA ILE A 106 -42.08 -18.64 49.91
C ILE A 106 -43.01 -17.59 50.50
N ASN A 107 -44.13 -17.33 49.84
CA ASN A 107 -45.23 -16.62 50.48
C ASN A 107 -45.90 -17.61 51.43
N GLU A 108 -46.20 -17.23 52.68
CA GLU A 108 -47.02 -18.02 53.62
C GLU A 108 -48.50 -18.07 53.18
N ASP A 109 -48.73 -18.33 51.90
CA ASP A 109 -50.04 -18.39 51.31
C ASP A 109 -50.77 -19.70 51.65
N LYS A 110 -52.09 -19.69 51.43
CA LYS A 110 -52.92 -20.90 51.50
C LYS A 110 -52.57 -21.83 50.34
N GLY A 111 -51.54 -22.65 50.48
CA GLY A 111 -51.26 -23.73 49.52
C GLY A 111 -49.80 -24.13 49.31
N THR A 112 -48.84 -23.47 49.96
CA THR A 112 -47.41 -23.82 49.83
C THR A 112 -47.12 -25.31 50.05
N ASN A 113 -47.67 -25.92 51.10
CA ASN A 113 -47.49 -27.36 51.36
C ASN A 113 -48.08 -28.22 50.23
N ALA A 114 -49.29 -27.88 49.76
CA ALA A 114 -49.93 -28.60 48.65
C ALA A 114 -49.12 -28.51 47.35
N PHE A 115 -48.43 -27.38 47.12
CA PHE A 115 -47.53 -27.24 45.99
C PHE A 115 -46.28 -28.10 46.16
N ILE A 116 -45.63 -28.07 47.33
CA ILE A 116 -44.48 -28.94 47.65
C ILE A 116 -44.83 -30.41 47.45
N ASP A 117 -46.00 -30.86 47.93
CA ASP A 117 -46.47 -32.24 47.76
C ASP A 117 -46.69 -32.58 46.28
N THR A 118 -47.20 -31.62 45.50
CA THR A 118 -47.38 -31.78 44.05
C THR A 118 -46.03 -31.88 43.33
N LEU A 119 -45.02 -31.10 43.74
CA LEU A 119 -43.66 -31.19 43.23
C LEU A 119 -43.04 -32.55 43.52
N LYS A 120 -43.15 -33.03 44.78
CA LYS A 120 -42.67 -34.35 45.21
C LYS A 120 -43.34 -35.51 44.48
N ALA A 121 -44.63 -35.40 44.19
CA ALA A 121 -45.35 -36.47 43.49
C ALA A 121 -44.94 -36.61 42.01
N ASN A 122 -44.27 -35.61 41.43
CA ASN A 122 -43.98 -35.55 40.00
C ASN A 122 -42.49 -35.23 39.71
N GLN A 123 -41.58 -35.77 40.53
CA GLN A 123 -40.13 -35.59 40.33
C GLN A 123 -39.70 -36.04 38.93
N GLY A 124 -38.76 -35.30 38.33
CA GLY A 124 -38.29 -35.53 36.96
C GLY A 124 -39.27 -35.16 35.85
N ARG A 125 -40.48 -34.70 36.19
CA ARG A 125 -41.50 -34.25 35.23
C ARG A 125 -41.89 -32.78 35.38
N ILE A 126 -41.52 -32.15 36.49
CA ILE A 126 -41.69 -30.71 36.71
C ILE A 126 -40.31 -30.04 36.73
N PHE A 127 -40.22 -28.86 36.12
CA PHE A 127 -39.02 -28.05 36.06
C PHE A 127 -39.33 -26.61 36.44
N LEU A 128 -38.51 -26.02 37.29
CA LEU A 128 -38.65 -24.62 37.72
C LEU A 128 -37.61 -23.74 37.03
N GLY A 129 -38.02 -22.57 36.56
CA GLY A 129 -37.12 -21.62 35.92
C GLY A 129 -36.18 -20.94 36.89
N ALA A 130 -35.02 -20.52 36.41
CA ALA A 130 -34.15 -19.57 37.07
C ALA A 130 -33.96 -18.38 36.11
N LEU A 131 -34.17 -17.17 36.62
CA LEU A 131 -34.10 -15.96 35.82
C LEU A 131 -32.64 -15.45 35.70
N PRO A 132 -32.32 -14.77 34.58
CA PRO A 132 -31.05 -14.07 34.41
C PRO A 132 -30.71 -13.16 35.60
N SER A 133 -29.42 -13.03 35.91
CA SER A 133 -28.91 -11.87 36.65
C SER A 133 -27.72 -11.25 35.90
N SER A 134 -27.34 -10.03 36.26
CA SER A 134 -26.22 -9.32 35.64
C SER A 134 -24.83 -9.86 36.05
N ASP A 135 -24.77 -10.91 36.86
CA ASP A 135 -23.52 -11.46 37.38
C ASP A 135 -23.01 -12.53 36.41
N GLY A 136 -21.80 -12.46 35.86
CA GLY A 136 -21.25 -13.56 35.04
C GLY A 136 -20.55 -13.12 33.75
N ALA A 137 -19.66 -13.98 33.25
CA ALA A 137 -18.92 -13.72 32.02
C ALA A 137 -19.86 -13.73 30.81
N HIS A 138 -19.80 -12.69 29.97
CA HIS A 138 -20.61 -12.54 28.76
C HIS A 138 -22.14 -12.62 28.98
N GLY A 139 -22.62 -12.36 30.20
CA GLY A 139 -24.04 -12.36 30.53
C GLY A 139 -24.70 -13.74 30.64
N ASN A 140 -23.95 -14.86 30.59
CA ASN A 140 -24.51 -16.20 30.72
C ASN A 140 -24.60 -16.70 32.16
N TYR A 141 -25.57 -16.18 32.92
CA TYR A 141 -25.78 -16.60 34.31
C TYR A 141 -27.23 -16.45 34.77
N ALA A 142 -27.74 -17.49 35.41
CA ALA A 142 -29.08 -17.54 35.99
C ALA A 142 -28.99 -17.35 37.51
N GLY A 143 -28.97 -16.09 37.95
CA GLY A 143 -28.73 -15.73 39.34
C GLY A 143 -29.93 -15.88 40.27
N MET A 144 -31.15 -15.67 39.77
CA MET A 144 -32.36 -15.79 40.60
C MET A 144 -32.91 -17.21 40.48
N VAL A 145 -32.66 -18.03 41.50
CA VAL A 145 -33.09 -19.43 41.55
C VAL A 145 -34.35 -19.64 42.40
N PRO A 146 -35.13 -20.72 42.17
CA PRO A 146 -36.31 -21.02 42.97
C PRO A 146 -36.00 -21.18 44.46
N ALA A 147 -36.99 -20.92 45.31
CA ALA A 147 -36.86 -21.10 46.76
C ALA A 147 -36.36 -22.53 47.11
N ALA A 148 -35.50 -22.65 48.13
CA ALA A 148 -34.88 -23.92 48.52
C ALA A 148 -35.89 -25.05 48.74
N ALA A 149 -37.04 -24.74 49.35
CA ALA A 149 -38.12 -25.70 49.60
C ALA A 149 -38.75 -26.26 48.32
N PHE A 150 -38.75 -25.51 47.22
CA PHE A 150 -39.29 -25.96 45.93
C PHE A 150 -38.23 -26.74 45.14
N ARG A 151 -37.04 -26.16 44.94
CA ARG A 151 -35.95 -26.77 44.15
C ARG A 151 -35.38 -28.06 44.74
N ALA A 152 -35.60 -28.34 46.04
CA ALA A 152 -35.20 -29.61 46.64
C ALA A 152 -35.96 -30.83 46.05
N ASN A 153 -37.08 -30.61 45.35
CA ASN A 153 -37.94 -31.69 44.87
C ASN A 153 -37.94 -31.85 43.34
N VAL A 154 -37.40 -30.88 42.59
CA VAL A 154 -37.51 -30.80 41.13
C VAL A 154 -36.28 -30.17 40.51
N ASP A 155 -36.04 -30.46 39.24
CA ASP A 155 -34.93 -29.90 38.48
C ASP A 155 -35.16 -28.40 38.20
N VAL A 156 -34.07 -27.64 38.12
CA VAL A 156 -34.06 -26.22 37.76
C VAL A 156 -33.53 -26.04 36.34
N VAL A 157 -34.15 -25.14 35.56
CA VAL A 157 -33.77 -24.81 34.19
C VAL A 157 -33.50 -23.30 34.07
N SER A 158 -32.57 -22.92 33.21
CA SER A 158 -32.27 -21.51 32.91
C SER A 158 -33.32 -20.94 31.94
N LEU A 159 -33.86 -19.78 32.28
CA LEU A 159 -34.74 -18.95 31.43
C LEU A 159 -33.95 -17.87 30.67
N LEU A 160 -32.62 -17.98 30.63
CA LEU A 160 -31.78 -16.99 29.99
C LEU A 160 -32.02 -16.95 28.47
N ALA A 161 -32.18 -15.74 27.95
CA ALA A 161 -32.06 -15.42 26.54
C ALA A 161 -31.07 -14.26 26.38
N LEU A 162 -30.20 -14.35 25.36
CA LEU A 162 -29.17 -13.36 25.08
C LEU A 162 -29.60 -12.54 23.87
N ASN A 163 -29.88 -11.26 24.09
CA ASN A 163 -30.27 -10.34 23.02
C ASN A 163 -29.08 -10.03 22.10
N HIS A 164 -29.31 -10.08 20.79
CA HIS A 164 -28.40 -9.46 19.81
C HIS A 164 -28.58 -7.92 19.81
N PRO A 165 -27.61 -7.15 19.26
CA PRO A 165 -27.74 -5.70 19.13
C PRO A 165 -29.06 -5.29 18.47
N PHE A 166 -29.66 -4.19 18.94
CA PHE A 166 -30.98 -3.71 18.51
C PHE A 166 -32.18 -4.61 18.86
N ASN A 167 -31.99 -5.69 19.63
CA ASN A 167 -33.07 -6.62 20.03
C ASN A 167 -33.86 -7.17 18.83
N LEU A 168 -33.19 -7.36 17.68
CA LEU A 168 -33.81 -7.87 16.46
C LEU A 168 -33.82 -9.40 16.37
N SER A 169 -33.07 -10.08 17.25
CA SER A 169 -33.02 -11.54 17.41
C SER A 169 -32.47 -11.90 18.80
N MET A 170 -32.70 -13.15 19.24
CA MET A 170 -32.15 -13.66 20.51
C MET A 170 -31.47 -15.02 20.29
N SER A 171 -30.45 -15.29 21.10
CA SER A 171 -29.79 -16.59 21.17
C SER A 171 -30.02 -17.21 22.55
N LEU A 172 -30.23 -18.52 22.61
CA LEU A 172 -30.43 -19.22 23.87
C LEU A 172 -29.22 -20.12 24.19
N PRO A 173 -28.77 -20.16 25.45
CA PRO A 173 -27.70 -21.07 25.85
C PRO A 173 -28.20 -22.52 25.95
N PHE A 174 -27.31 -23.49 25.71
CA PHE A 174 -27.61 -24.88 26.04
C PHE A 174 -27.60 -25.13 27.55
N ALA A 175 -26.76 -24.40 28.28
CA ALA A 175 -26.64 -24.43 29.74
C ALA A 175 -26.15 -23.08 30.26
N SER A 176 -26.49 -22.76 31.51
CA SER A 176 -26.06 -21.54 32.20
C SER A 176 -25.42 -21.88 33.53
N ASP A 177 -24.49 -21.04 33.96
CA ASP A 177 -24.02 -21.05 35.35
C ASP A 177 -25.08 -20.43 36.27
N SER A 178 -25.10 -20.85 37.54
CA SER A 178 -26.08 -20.44 38.54
C SER A 178 -25.52 -20.65 39.96
N PRO A 179 -26.05 -20.02 41.02
CA PRO A 179 -25.63 -20.26 42.40
C PRO A 179 -25.73 -21.73 42.86
N ILE A 180 -26.52 -22.55 42.15
CA ILE A 180 -26.73 -23.97 42.45
C ILE A 180 -25.92 -24.89 41.53
N GLY A 181 -24.95 -24.35 40.80
CA GLY A 181 -24.13 -25.05 39.81
C GLY A 181 -24.68 -24.90 38.40
N LYS A 182 -24.22 -25.78 37.49
CA LYS A 182 -24.61 -25.73 36.09
C LYS A 182 -26.03 -26.24 35.89
N ILE A 183 -26.87 -25.44 35.27
CA ILE A 183 -28.26 -25.79 34.94
C ILE A 183 -28.49 -25.76 33.43
N PRO A 184 -29.31 -26.66 32.88
CA PRO A 184 -29.63 -26.66 31.45
C PRO A 184 -30.54 -25.48 31.09
N GLY A 185 -30.44 -24.98 29.85
CA GLY A 185 -31.44 -24.07 29.30
C GLY A 185 -32.82 -24.75 29.20
N LEU A 186 -33.90 -24.01 29.41
CA LEU A 186 -35.26 -24.57 29.36
C LEU A 186 -35.54 -25.24 28.01
N ALA A 187 -35.21 -24.57 26.90
CA ALA A 187 -35.39 -25.11 25.56
C ALA A 187 -34.59 -26.42 25.33
N ALA A 188 -33.32 -26.42 25.76
CA ALA A 188 -32.45 -27.59 25.69
C ALA A 188 -33.00 -28.77 26.50
N ARG A 189 -33.54 -28.51 27.70
CA ARG A 189 -34.17 -29.55 28.54
C ARG A 189 -35.47 -30.08 27.94
N ILE A 190 -36.30 -29.24 27.32
CA ILE A 190 -37.49 -29.70 26.59
C ILE A 190 -37.09 -30.61 25.42
N ALA A 191 -36.08 -30.23 24.64
CA ALA A 191 -35.60 -31.02 23.51
C ALA A 191 -34.80 -32.27 23.91
N GLY A 192 -34.29 -32.34 25.15
CA GLY A 192 -33.40 -33.42 25.59
C GLY A 192 -31.98 -33.31 25.04
N VAL A 193 -31.56 -32.09 24.69
CA VAL A 193 -30.22 -31.79 24.16
C VAL A 193 -29.34 -31.24 25.28
N SER A 194 -28.07 -31.64 25.32
CA SER A 194 -27.07 -31.13 26.26
C SER A 194 -25.99 -30.36 25.52
N GLY A 195 -25.42 -29.34 26.15
CA GLY A 195 -24.32 -28.54 25.61
C GLY A 195 -23.52 -27.83 26.71
N SER A 196 -22.39 -27.25 26.33
CA SER A 196 -21.54 -26.48 27.24
C SER A 196 -22.13 -25.09 27.51
N ILE A 197 -21.68 -24.45 28.59
CA ILE A 197 -22.08 -23.10 28.98
C ILE A 197 -21.64 -22.04 27.95
N ASP A 198 -20.55 -22.28 27.22
CA ASP A 198 -20.04 -21.33 26.22
C ASP A 198 -20.76 -21.42 24.86
N ARG A 199 -21.75 -22.31 24.74
CA ARG A 199 -22.49 -22.51 23.51
C ARG A 199 -23.90 -21.96 23.61
N VAL A 200 -24.25 -21.18 22.60
CA VAL A 200 -25.60 -20.68 22.34
C VAL A 200 -26.08 -21.21 20.98
N PHE A 201 -27.36 -21.05 20.72
CA PHE A 201 -27.95 -21.29 19.41
C PHE A 201 -29.04 -20.26 19.11
N ARG A 202 -29.17 -19.89 17.86
CA ARG A 202 -30.28 -19.09 17.32
C ARG A 202 -31.48 -19.99 17.03
N PRO A 203 -32.66 -19.71 17.61
CA PRO A 203 -33.89 -20.43 17.27
C PRO A 203 -34.26 -20.28 15.79
N ASP A 204 -34.98 -21.26 15.27
CA ASP A 204 -35.61 -21.12 13.96
C ASP A 204 -36.87 -20.25 14.06
N TYR A 205 -36.68 -18.95 13.87
CA TYR A 205 -37.76 -17.96 13.89
C TYR A 205 -38.74 -18.09 12.72
N SER A 206 -38.57 -19.06 11.80
CA SER A 206 -39.60 -19.32 10.77
C SER A 206 -40.77 -20.14 11.30
N ILE A 207 -40.69 -20.65 12.53
CA ILE A 207 -41.83 -21.27 13.21
C ILE A 207 -42.84 -20.17 13.55
N ASP A 208 -44.03 -20.25 12.97
CA ASP A 208 -45.13 -19.33 13.25
C ASP A 208 -45.63 -19.50 14.69
N HIS A 209 -45.33 -18.53 15.55
CA HIS A 209 -45.67 -18.58 16.97
C HIS A 209 -47.17 -18.61 17.22
N THR A 210 -48.00 -18.09 16.29
CA THR A 210 -49.45 -18.06 16.43
C THR A 210 -50.08 -19.45 16.31
N THR A 211 -49.33 -20.41 15.75
CA THR A 211 -49.76 -21.80 15.61
C THR A 211 -49.37 -22.69 16.80
N ILE A 212 -48.58 -22.17 17.75
CA ILE A 212 -48.24 -22.88 18.98
C ILE A 212 -49.51 -22.99 19.84
N PRO A 213 -49.95 -24.20 20.24
CA PRO A 213 -51.17 -24.36 21.01
C PRO A 213 -51.07 -23.65 22.37
N THR A 214 -52.06 -22.82 22.69
CA THR A 214 -52.14 -22.12 23.97
C THR A 214 -53.42 -22.45 24.73
N VAL A 215 -53.36 -22.39 26.06
CA VAL A 215 -54.52 -22.55 26.94
C VAL A 215 -54.43 -21.53 28.08
N SER A 216 -55.56 -20.91 28.43
CA SER A 216 -55.60 -19.99 29.58
C SER A 216 -55.35 -20.72 30.90
N TYR A 217 -54.51 -20.16 31.76
CA TYR A 217 -54.13 -20.72 33.05
C TYR A 217 -55.36 -21.01 33.93
N VAL A 218 -56.32 -20.10 33.99
CA VAL A 218 -57.54 -20.27 34.79
C VAL A 218 -58.39 -21.45 34.31
N ASP A 219 -58.39 -21.77 33.02
CA ASP A 219 -59.14 -22.91 32.48
C ASP A 219 -58.49 -24.23 32.85
N VAL A 220 -57.16 -24.31 32.84
CA VAL A 220 -56.44 -25.49 33.34
C VAL A 220 -56.65 -25.65 34.85
N MET A 221 -56.50 -24.57 35.61
CA MET A 221 -56.66 -24.56 37.07
C MET A 221 -58.07 -25.02 37.51
N LYS A 222 -59.11 -24.60 36.79
CA LYS A 222 -60.51 -25.00 37.06
C LYS A 222 -60.92 -26.33 36.42
N GLY A 223 -60.04 -26.99 35.68
CA GLY A 223 -60.33 -28.25 34.99
C GLY A 223 -61.26 -28.11 33.78
N ARG A 224 -61.33 -26.91 33.17
CA ARG A 224 -62.12 -26.59 31.98
C ARG A 224 -61.37 -26.77 30.66
N ALA A 225 -60.05 -26.93 30.70
CA ALA A 225 -59.23 -27.12 29.50
C ALA A 225 -59.53 -28.45 28.79
N ASP A 226 -59.58 -28.46 27.45
CA ASP A 226 -59.72 -29.69 26.66
C ASP A 226 -58.48 -30.59 26.86
N PRO A 227 -58.63 -31.80 27.42
CA PRO A 227 -57.50 -32.69 27.67
C PRO A 227 -56.71 -33.07 26.42
N ARG A 228 -57.34 -33.01 25.23
CA ARG A 228 -56.68 -33.32 23.95
C ARG A 228 -55.59 -32.31 23.60
N ILE A 229 -55.68 -31.08 24.10
CA ILE A 229 -54.68 -30.05 23.84
C ILE A 229 -53.37 -30.40 24.54
N VAL A 230 -53.41 -30.93 25.77
CA VAL A 230 -52.24 -31.14 26.64
C VAL A 230 -51.70 -32.57 26.67
N ARG A 231 -52.52 -33.57 26.29
CA ARG A 231 -52.17 -34.98 26.40
C ARG A 231 -50.90 -35.34 25.61
N GLY A 232 -49.91 -35.90 26.29
CA GLY A 232 -48.64 -36.37 25.73
C GLY A 232 -47.63 -35.25 25.44
N LYS A 233 -47.96 -33.99 25.71
CA LYS A 233 -47.16 -32.82 25.32
C LYS A 233 -46.35 -32.23 26.46
N ASP A 234 -45.31 -31.50 26.11
CA ASP A 234 -44.54 -30.69 27.05
C ASP A 234 -45.28 -29.36 27.26
N ILE A 235 -45.44 -28.96 28.52
CA ILE A 235 -46.24 -27.77 28.90
C ILE A 235 -45.32 -26.70 29.46
N ILE A 236 -45.41 -25.47 28.95
CA ILE A 236 -44.76 -24.29 29.54
C ILE A 236 -45.84 -23.46 30.22
N ILE A 237 -45.71 -23.20 31.51
CA ILE A 237 -46.59 -22.30 32.26
C ILE A 237 -45.89 -20.95 32.37
N ALA A 238 -46.48 -19.92 31.81
CA ALA A 238 -45.82 -18.63 31.67
C ALA A 238 -46.72 -17.43 31.96
N PRO A 239 -46.16 -16.34 32.52
CA PRO A 239 -46.81 -15.04 32.49
C PRO A 239 -47.00 -14.55 31.06
N SER A 240 -48.15 -13.97 30.74
CA SER A 240 -48.37 -13.38 29.41
C SER A 240 -49.15 -12.07 29.44
N ALA A 241 -49.86 -11.79 30.53
CA ALA A 241 -50.55 -10.52 30.69
C ALA A 241 -49.57 -9.35 30.79
N ASP A 242 -49.97 -8.18 30.25
CA ASP A 242 -49.14 -6.97 30.19
C ASP A 242 -48.51 -6.59 31.55
N VAL A 243 -49.22 -6.82 32.66
CA VAL A 243 -48.76 -6.51 34.03
C VAL A 243 -47.45 -7.21 34.41
N TYR A 244 -47.14 -8.34 33.78
CA TYR A 244 -45.92 -9.10 34.05
C TYR A 244 -44.70 -8.57 33.28
N HIS A 245 -44.88 -7.66 32.32
CA HIS A 245 -43.81 -7.03 31.55
C HIS A 245 -42.86 -8.02 30.84
N ASP A 246 -43.36 -9.19 30.42
CA ASP A 246 -42.57 -10.24 29.75
C ASP A 246 -42.81 -10.28 28.23
N ILE A 247 -42.92 -9.12 27.59
CA ILE A 247 -43.22 -9.02 26.14
C ILE A 247 -41.95 -8.61 25.40
N HIS A 248 -41.56 -9.40 24.41
CA HIS A 248 -40.31 -9.22 23.65
C HIS A 248 -40.58 -9.17 22.13
N PRO A 249 -39.76 -8.43 21.36
CA PRO A 249 -39.86 -8.39 19.90
C PRO A 249 -39.48 -9.74 19.28
N LEU A 250 -40.42 -10.41 18.62
CA LEU A 250 -40.18 -11.63 17.86
C LEU A 250 -39.89 -11.28 16.39
N PRO A 251 -38.75 -11.70 15.85
CA PRO A 251 -38.33 -11.27 14.51
C PRO A 251 -39.39 -11.68 13.48
N THR A 252 -39.80 -10.73 12.64
CA THR A 252 -40.81 -10.89 11.55
C THR A 252 -42.25 -11.21 12.00
N GLN A 253 -42.49 -11.38 13.31
CA GLN A 253 -43.76 -11.88 13.83
C GLN A 253 -44.41 -10.97 14.89
N GLY A 254 -43.79 -9.82 15.22
CA GLY A 254 -44.37 -8.80 16.10
C GLY A 254 -43.81 -8.86 17.52
N TYR A 255 -44.66 -8.77 18.53
CA TYR A 255 -44.28 -8.84 19.94
C TYR A 255 -45.01 -9.99 20.61
N THR A 256 -44.32 -10.75 21.46
CA THR A 256 -44.87 -11.95 22.07
C THR A 256 -44.28 -12.20 23.47
N PRO A 257 -44.99 -12.92 24.36
CA PRO A 257 -44.45 -13.33 25.64
C PRO A 257 -43.16 -14.17 25.54
N GLY A 258 -42.27 -14.09 26.53
CA GLY A 258 -40.98 -14.79 26.56
C GLY A 258 -41.09 -16.31 26.31
N ALA A 259 -42.17 -16.92 26.81
CA ALA A 259 -42.47 -18.34 26.64
C ALA A 259 -42.52 -18.82 25.18
N PHE A 260 -42.91 -17.97 24.23
CA PHE A 260 -42.94 -18.35 22.82
C PHE A 260 -41.53 -18.53 22.26
N PHE A 261 -40.55 -17.73 22.70
CA PHE A 261 -39.14 -17.94 22.33
C PHE A 261 -38.63 -19.28 22.83
N HIS A 262 -38.97 -19.62 24.07
CA HIS A 262 -38.63 -20.90 24.65
C HIS A 262 -39.26 -22.09 23.91
N ALA A 263 -40.52 -21.97 23.48
CA ALA A 263 -41.20 -22.99 22.69
C ALA A 263 -40.58 -23.15 21.29
N ILE A 264 -40.35 -22.04 20.56
CA ILE A 264 -39.69 -22.02 19.25
C ILE A 264 -38.29 -22.64 19.35
N ALA A 265 -37.51 -22.22 20.35
CA ALA A 265 -36.15 -22.72 20.58
C ALA A 265 -36.14 -24.22 20.90
N ALA A 266 -37.08 -24.69 21.70
CA ALA A 266 -37.21 -26.11 22.03
C ALA A 266 -37.61 -26.94 20.81
N GLU A 267 -38.55 -26.46 20.00
CA GLU A 267 -38.96 -27.12 18.76
C GLU A 267 -37.79 -27.15 17.75
N THR A 268 -37.05 -26.06 17.63
CA THR A 268 -35.82 -25.99 16.83
C THR A 268 -34.86 -27.11 17.22
N LEU A 269 -34.56 -27.26 18.51
CA LEU A 269 -33.64 -28.31 18.99
C LEU A 269 -34.21 -29.73 18.86
N LYS A 270 -35.53 -29.92 18.98
CA LYS A 270 -36.20 -31.22 18.72
C LYS A 270 -36.03 -31.64 17.27
N GLN A 271 -36.10 -30.68 16.36
CA GLN A 271 -35.90 -30.90 14.94
C GLN A 271 -34.41 -31.17 14.62
N GLY A 272 -33.48 -30.49 15.29
CA GLY A 272 -32.04 -30.75 15.28
C GLY A 272 -31.22 -29.53 15.70
N VAL A 273 -30.00 -29.75 16.19
CA VAL A 273 -29.12 -28.66 16.65
C VAL A 273 -28.64 -27.81 15.48
N PRO A 274 -28.93 -26.49 15.43
CA PRO A 274 -28.41 -25.60 14.38
C PRO A 274 -26.88 -25.54 14.40
N LEU A 275 -26.29 -25.51 13.20
CA LEU A 275 -24.85 -25.33 13.01
C LEU A 275 -24.57 -23.88 12.61
N GLU A 276 -23.99 -23.11 13.53
CA GLU A 276 -23.57 -21.73 13.28
C GLU A 276 -22.11 -21.69 12.85
N LEU A 277 -21.86 -21.39 11.58
CA LEU A 277 -20.50 -21.28 11.03
C LEU A 277 -19.96 -19.84 11.06
N GLY A 278 -20.79 -18.87 11.45
CA GLY A 278 -20.47 -17.45 11.48
C GLY A 278 -20.15 -16.90 10.08
N TRP A 279 -19.32 -15.86 10.04
CA TRP A 279 -19.03 -15.10 8.81
C TRP A 279 -17.86 -15.63 7.96
N LEU A 280 -17.00 -16.49 8.54
CA LEU A 280 -15.76 -16.95 7.90
C LEU A 280 -15.99 -17.68 6.56
N PRO A 281 -16.95 -18.61 6.41
CA PRO A 281 -17.13 -19.34 5.15
C PRO A 281 -17.47 -18.42 3.97
N ALA A 282 -18.43 -17.50 4.15
CA ALA A 282 -18.83 -16.56 3.12
C ALA A 282 -17.69 -15.59 2.79
N PHE A 283 -16.95 -15.12 3.80
CA PHE A 283 -15.78 -14.27 3.61
C PHE A 283 -14.69 -14.96 2.78
N LEU A 284 -14.32 -16.19 3.11
CA LEU A 284 -13.27 -16.92 2.38
C LEU A 284 -13.67 -17.16 0.92
N LEU A 285 -14.94 -17.49 0.66
CA LEU A 285 -15.47 -17.64 -0.69
C LEU A 285 -15.28 -16.35 -1.50
N VAL A 286 -15.72 -15.21 -0.97
CA VAL A 286 -15.59 -13.91 -1.65
C VAL A 286 -14.12 -13.53 -1.83
N LEU A 287 -13.25 -13.82 -0.84
CA LEU A 287 -11.83 -13.50 -0.92
C LEU A 287 -11.15 -14.26 -2.06
N VAL A 288 -11.44 -15.56 -2.20
CA VAL A 288 -10.93 -16.38 -3.32
C VAL A 288 -11.43 -15.84 -4.67
N VAL A 289 -12.70 -15.46 -4.77
CA VAL A 289 -13.26 -14.88 -6.00
C VAL A 289 -12.58 -13.56 -6.36
N ILE A 290 -12.33 -12.68 -5.37
CA ILE A 290 -11.62 -11.42 -5.58
C ILE A 290 -10.18 -11.69 -6.04
N ILE A 291 -9.44 -12.56 -5.34
CA ILE A 291 -8.03 -12.87 -5.66
C ILE A 291 -7.90 -13.47 -7.07
N THR A 292 -8.77 -14.42 -7.42
CA THR A 292 -8.74 -15.07 -8.75
C THR A 292 -9.22 -14.16 -9.89
N GLY A 293 -9.96 -13.10 -9.56
CA GLY A 293 -10.37 -12.03 -10.48
C GLY A 293 -9.25 -11.03 -10.80
N VAL A 294 -8.26 -10.86 -9.93
CA VAL A 294 -7.12 -9.95 -10.15
C VAL A 294 -6.37 -10.35 -11.43
N GLY A 295 -6.53 -9.59 -12.51
CA GLY A 295 -5.78 -9.78 -13.75
C GLY A 295 -6.55 -10.25 -14.96
N ARG A 296 -7.83 -10.66 -14.83
CA ARG A 296 -8.56 -11.33 -15.92
C ARG A 296 -9.78 -10.53 -16.42
N GLY A 297 -9.52 -9.47 -17.18
CA GLY A 297 -10.44 -8.87 -18.18
C GLY A 297 -11.81 -8.35 -17.71
N ARG A 298 -12.18 -7.15 -18.18
CA ARG A 298 -13.36 -6.37 -17.78
C ARG A 298 -14.73 -7.08 -17.89
N SER A 299 -14.93 -7.96 -18.87
CA SER A 299 -16.22 -8.65 -19.06
C SER A 299 -16.45 -9.75 -18.03
N LEU A 300 -15.41 -10.51 -17.69
CA LEU A 300 -15.52 -11.60 -16.71
C LEU A 300 -15.84 -11.07 -15.31
N ASP A 301 -15.40 -9.87 -14.95
CA ASP A 301 -15.63 -9.32 -13.63
C ASP A 301 -17.10 -8.99 -13.38
N ILE A 302 -17.85 -8.48 -14.37
CA ILE A 302 -19.30 -8.23 -14.22
C ILE A 302 -20.04 -9.54 -13.93
N TYR A 303 -19.81 -10.59 -14.73
CA TYR A 303 -20.48 -11.87 -14.53
C TYR A 303 -20.09 -12.54 -13.21
N ARG A 304 -18.82 -12.42 -12.80
CA ARG A 304 -18.34 -12.94 -11.51
C ARG A 304 -19.02 -12.23 -10.34
N PHE A 305 -19.09 -10.90 -10.35
CA PHE A 305 -19.69 -10.16 -9.25
C PHE A 305 -21.21 -10.31 -9.19
N THR A 306 -21.89 -10.35 -10.34
CA THR A 306 -23.34 -10.65 -10.39
C THR A 306 -23.60 -12.09 -9.92
N GLY A 307 -22.81 -13.07 -10.35
CA GLY A 307 -22.92 -14.45 -9.89
C GLY A 307 -22.64 -14.59 -8.39
N LEU A 308 -21.65 -13.85 -7.87
CA LEU A 308 -21.30 -13.84 -6.46
C LEU A 308 -22.44 -13.30 -5.59
N VAL A 309 -23.09 -12.20 -6.00
CA VAL A 309 -24.24 -11.66 -5.29
C VAL A 309 -25.39 -12.66 -5.28
N ALA A 310 -25.67 -13.32 -6.42
CA ALA A 310 -26.70 -14.34 -6.49
C ALA A 310 -26.40 -15.52 -5.54
N ILE A 311 -25.15 -15.98 -5.47
CA ILE A 311 -24.73 -17.04 -4.55
C ILE A 311 -24.87 -16.60 -3.09
N LEU A 312 -24.41 -15.39 -2.74
CA LEU A 312 -24.49 -14.86 -1.37
C LEU A 312 -25.92 -14.66 -0.89
N VAL A 313 -26.90 -14.53 -1.78
CA VAL A 313 -28.32 -14.44 -1.42
C VAL A 313 -28.98 -15.82 -1.39
N ALA A 314 -28.76 -16.66 -2.41
CA ALA A 314 -29.45 -17.94 -2.56
C ALA A 314 -28.88 -19.06 -1.67
N ALA A 315 -27.56 -19.12 -1.50
CA ALA A 315 -26.92 -20.20 -0.75
C ALA A 315 -27.28 -20.18 0.75
N PRO A 316 -27.25 -19.03 1.46
CA PRO A 316 -27.64 -19.01 2.87
C PRO A 316 -29.10 -19.40 3.09
N LEU A 317 -30.02 -19.01 2.19
CA LEU A 317 -31.42 -19.43 2.27
C LEU A 317 -31.59 -20.97 2.19
N ALA A 318 -30.85 -21.62 1.29
CA ALA A 318 -30.86 -23.08 1.17
C ALA A 318 -30.22 -23.75 2.39
N LEU A 319 -29.12 -23.18 2.90
CA LEU A 319 -28.41 -23.70 4.08
C LEU A 319 -29.23 -23.55 5.37
N ASP A 320 -29.99 -22.47 5.53
CA ASP A 320 -30.92 -22.31 6.65
C ASP A 320 -31.94 -23.45 6.66
N GLY A 321 -32.44 -23.87 5.50
CA GLY A 321 -33.30 -25.06 5.34
C GLY A 321 -32.66 -26.37 5.81
N LEU A 322 -31.33 -26.44 5.79
CA LEU A 322 -30.53 -27.55 6.34
C LEU A 322 -30.03 -27.26 7.77
N ARG A 323 -30.49 -26.18 8.40
CA ARG A 323 -30.10 -25.70 9.75
C ARG A 323 -28.61 -25.35 9.85
N ILE A 324 -28.01 -24.94 8.74
CA ILE A 324 -26.64 -24.41 8.69
C ILE A 324 -26.75 -22.90 8.49
N GLN A 325 -26.37 -22.14 9.51
CA GLN A 325 -26.45 -20.68 9.49
C GLN A 325 -25.07 -20.10 9.17
N ILE A 326 -25.06 -19.18 8.21
CA ILE A 326 -23.87 -18.44 7.77
C ILE A 326 -24.22 -16.96 7.76
N ASP A 327 -23.31 -16.15 8.30
CA ASP A 327 -23.41 -14.70 8.26
C ASP A 327 -22.75 -14.18 6.97
N ILE A 328 -23.42 -13.29 6.25
CA ILE A 328 -23.00 -12.86 4.90
C ILE A 328 -22.58 -11.40 4.80
N VAL A 329 -22.94 -10.55 5.75
CA VAL A 329 -22.69 -9.10 5.70
C VAL A 329 -21.20 -8.77 5.60
N PRO A 330 -20.28 -9.39 6.36
CA PRO A 330 -18.84 -9.14 6.20
C PRO A 330 -18.34 -9.45 4.78
N ALA A 331 -18.87 -10.51 4.17
CA ALA A 331 -18.53 -10.92 2.80
C ALA A 331 -19.09 -9.93 1.76
N ILE A 332 -20.32 -9.45 1.96
CA ILE A 332 -20.95 -8.43 1.11
C ILE A 332 -20.19 -7.10 1.19
N ALA A 333 -19.79 -6.66 2.39
CA ALA A 333 -19.02 -5.43 2.59
C ALA A 333 -17.67 -5.49 1.86
N MET A 334 -16.96 -6.61 1.98
CA MET A 334 -15.73 -6.86 1.23
C MET A 334 -15.97 -6.81 -0.29
N ALA A 335 -17.00 -7.50 -0.79
CA ALA A 335 -17.34 -7.51 -2.21
C ALA A 335 -17.67 -6.11 -2.72
N ALA A 336 -18.45 -5.32 -1.96
CA ALA A 336 -18.84 -3.96 -2.34
C ALA A 336 -17.63 -3.03 -2.49
N VAL A 337 -16.69 -3.06 -1.54
CA VAL A 337 -15.44 -2.27 -1.61
C VAL A 337 -14.60 -2.69 -2.81
N ALA A 338 -14.43 -4.01 -3.02
CA ALA A 338 -13.68 -4.53 -4.15
C ALA A 338 -14.29 -4.10 -5.49
N VAL A 339 -15.60 -4.29 -5.68
CA VAL A 339 -16.33 -3.90 -6.89
C VAL A 339 -16.21 -2.40 -7.15
N PHE A 340 -16.46 -1.57 -6.13
CA PHE A 340 -16.42 -0.12 -6.26
C PHE A 340 -15.04 0.37 -6.67
N ARG A 341 -13.99 -0.10 -5.98
CA ARG A 341 -12.60 0.30 -6.25
C ARG A 341 -12.08 -0.25 -7.57
N MET A 342 -12.40 -1.50 -7.93
CA MET A 342 -12.03 -2.07 -9.23
C MET A 342 -12.69 -1.30 -10.37
N ARG A 343 -13.99 -1.01 -10.29
CA ARG A 343 -14.69 -0.19 -11.30
C ARG A 343 -14.14 1.22 -11.40
N HIS A 344 -13.73 1.82 -10.28
CA HIS A 344 -13.13 3.14 -10.32
C HIS A 344 -11.76 3.11 -11.00
N LEU A 345 -10.92 2.12 -10.69
CA LEU A 345 -9.63 1.91 -11.36
C LEU A 345 -9.83 1.69 -12.87
N ASP A 346 -10.78 0.84 -13.27
CA ASP A 346 -11.10 0.59 -14.68
C ASP A 346 -11.61 1.86 -15.38
N LYS A 347 -12.47 2.66 -14.73
CA LYS A 347 -12.93 3.94 -15.28
C LYS A 347 -11.78 4.92 -15.50
N VAL A 348 -10.86 5.03 -14.53
CA VAL A 348 -9.69 5.91 -14.64
C VAL A 348 -8.73 5.42 -15.73
N GLU A 349 -8.55 4.10 -15.84
CA GLU A 349 -7.68 3.49 -16.85
C GLU A 349 -8.26 3.67 -18.26
N VAL A 350 -9.56 3.48 -18.45
CA VAL A 350 -10.28 3.65 -19.72
C VAL A 350 -10.45 5.11 -20.12
N ALA A 351 -10.72 6.01 -19.17
CA ALA A 351 -10.80 7.45 -19.46
C ALA A 351 -9.46 8.00 -19.96
N GLY A 352 -8.34 7.33 -19.63
CA GLY A 352 -7.02 7.65 -20.17
C GLY A 352 -6.75 7.08 -21.58
N GLU A 353 -7.56 6.16 -22.11
CA GLU A 353 -7.29 5.46 -23.38
C GLU A 353 -7.85 6.19 -24.62
N THR A 354 -8.86 7.06 -24.46
CA THR A 354 -9.47 7.84 -25.54
C THR A 354 -9.59 9.30 -25.15
N ASN A 355 -9.34 10.21 -26.09
CA ASN A 355 -9.50 11.64 -25.90
C ASN A 355 -11.00 12.02 -25.93
N ALA A 356 -11.48 12.71 -24.89
CA ALA A 356 -12.90 12.99 -24.69
C ALA A 356 -13.51 13.95 -25.73
N GLY A 357 -12.74 14.91 -26.26
CA GLY A 357 -13.24 15.88 -27.25
C GLY A 357 -13.29 15.34 -28.67
N SER A 358 -12.35 14.45 -29.02
CA SER A 358 -12.21 13.92 -30.39
C SER A 358 -12.72 12.49 -30.59
N GLY A 359 -12.82 11.68 -29.53
CA GLY A 359 -13.08 10.23 -29.62
C GLY A 359 -11.91 9.39 -30.15
N LEU A 360 -10.76 9.99 -30.46
CA LEU A 360 -9.55 9.30 -30.93
C LEU A 360 -8.78 8.64 -29.77
N PRO A 361 -7.91 7.64 -30.04
CA PRO A 361 -7.00 7.10 -29.04
C PRO A 361 -6.17 8.20 -28.36
N SER A 362 -5.99 8.11 -27.05
CA SER A 362 -5.21 9.07 -26.26
C SER A 362 -3.71 8.79 -26.37
N VAL A 363 -2.89 9.85 -26.35
CA VAL A 363 -1.42 9.73 -26.32
C VAL A 363 -0.93 8.96 -25.08
N GLN A 364 -1.71 8.89 -24.00
CA GLN A 364 -1.37 8.05 -22.84
C GLN A 364 -1.23 6.57 -23.19
N VAL A 365 -1.93 6.07 -24.23
CA VAL A 365 -1.78 4.70 -24.72
C VAL A 365 -0.37 4.47 -25.27
N LEU A 366 0.15 5.41 -26.06
CA LEU A 366 1.53 5.37 -26.57
C LEU A 366 2.55 5.46 -25.43
N ARG A 367 2.29 6.27 -24.39
CA ARG A 367 3.18 6.40 -23.22
C ARG A 367 3.26 5.13 -22.37
N LYS A 368 2.26 4.24 -22.44
CA LYS A 368 2.27 2.92 -21.79
C LYS A 368 2.94 1.85 -22.66
N TYR A 369 3.26 2.15 -23.92
CA TYR A 369 3.87 1.19 -24.83
C TYR A 369 5.38 1.11 -24.62
N ASP A 370 5.80 0.12 -23.82
CA ASP A 370 7.20 -0.05 -23.39
C ASP A 370 8.06 -0.89 -24.35
N ALA A 371 7.51 -1.21 -25.53
CA ALA A 371 8.26 -1.91 -26.57
C ALA A 371 8.98 -0.93 -27.49
N VAL A 372 10.09 -1.43 -28.04
CA VAL A 372 10.89 -0.75 -29.07
C VAL A 372 10.19 -0.88 -30.43
N SER A 373 10.28 0.14 -31.28
CA SER A 373 9.64 0.16 -32.60
C SER A 373 10.58 0.72 -33.66
N SER A 374 10.73 -0.01 -34.77
CA SER A 374 11.52 0.41 -35.94
C SER A 374 10.79 1.42 -36.84
N ARG A 375 9.69 2.03 -36.37
CA ARG A 375 8.92 3.05 -37.08
C ARG A 375 9.28 4.43 -36.55
N ILE A 376 9.28 5.43 -37.44
CA ILE A 376 9.50 6.83 -37.04
C ILE A 376 8.26 7.32 -36.29
N LEU A 377 8.45 7.94 -35.13
CA LEU A 377 7.35 8.54 -34.39
C LEU A 377 7.20 10.00 -34.82
N VAL A 378 6.00 10.37 -35.26
CA VAL A 378 5.69 11.72 -35.70
C VAL A 378 4.72 12.34 -34.70
N ALA A 379 4.97 13.60 -34.32
CA ALA A 379 4.06 14.44 -33.57
C ALA A 379 3.74 15.69 -34.40
N LEU A 380 2.49 15.82 -34.85
CA LEU A 380 1.99 16.96 -35.60
C LEU A 380 1.23 17.88 -34.65
N LYS A 381 1.62 19.16 -34.59
CA LYS A 381 1.00 20.18 -33.73
C LYS A 381 0.26 21.20 -34.59
N ILE A 382 -1.04 21.36 -34.36
CA ILE A 382 -1.84 22.43 -34.96
C ILE A 382 -1.59 23.73 -34.19
N ARG A 383 -1.27 24.83 -34.90
CA ARG A 383 -1.10 26.14 -34.26
C ARG A 383 -2.45 26.69 -33.80
N ASN A 384 -2.45 27.34 -32.64
CA ASN A 384 -3.64 27.97 -32.06
C ASN A 384 -4.86 27.06 -31.90
N TYR A 385 -4.65 25.74 -31.80
CA TYR A 385 -5.74 24.75 -31.71
C TYR A 385 -6.79 25.09 -30.63
N SER A 386 -6.36 25.44 -29.42
CA SER A 386 -7.27 25.81 -28.34
C SER A 386 -8.12 27.06 -28.63
N ALA A 387 -7.56 28.04 -29.35
CA ALA A 387 -8.28 29.24 -29.75
C ALA A 387 -9.30 28.93 -30.87
N ILE A 388 -8.94 28.03 -31.79
CA ILE A 388 -9.85 27.51 -32.81
C ILE A 388 -11.03 26.82 -32.14
N ILE A 389 -10.79 25.83 -31.28
CA ILE A 389 -11.87 25.10 -30.57
C ILE A 389 -12.73 26.04 -29.72
N GLY A 390 -12.11 26.97 -28.98
CA GLY A 390 -12.81 27.94 -28.13
C GLY A 390 -13.65 28.97 -28.88
N SER A 391 -13.49 29.10 -30.20
CA SER A 391 -14.28 30.00 -31.05
C SER A 391 -15.61 29.40 -31.49
N PHE A 392 -15.86 28.10 -31.23
CA PHE A 392 -17.11 27.43 -31.56
C PHE A 392 -17.96 27.12 -30.32
N ALA A 393 -19.28 27.28 -30.45
CA ALA A 393 -20.24 27.03 -29.36
C ALA A 393 -20.68 25.55 -29.23
N GLY A 394 -20.07 24.61 -29.97
CA GLY A 394 -20.46 23.19 -30.03
C GLY A 394 -19.30 22.20 -30.11
N GLU A 395 -19.62 20.90 -30.21
CA GLU A 395 -18.65 19.78 -30.29
C GLU A 395 -17.95 19.67 -31.65
N VAL A 396 -17.22 20.72 -32.02
CA VAL A 396 -16.53 20.84 -33.31
C VAL A 396 -15.15 20.16 -33.30
N GLU A 397 -14.60 19.93 -32.11
CA GLU A 397 -13.30 19.29 -31.89
C GLU A 397 -13.20 17.92 -32.58
N ALA A 398 -14.25 17.09 -32.46
CA ALA A 398 -14.30 15.80 -33.12
C ALA A 398 -14.25 15.91 -34.65
N GLN A 399 -14.97 16.86 -35.25
CA GLN A 399 -14.99 17.04 -36.71
C GLN A 399 -13.62 17.49 -37.23
N ILE A 400 -13.00 18.48 -36.55
CA ILE A 400 -11.66 18.98 -36.90
C ILE A 400 -10.63 17.87 -36.75
N ALA A 401 -10.64 17.14 -35.63
CA ALA A 401 -9.69 16.06 -35.38
C ALA A 401 -9.82 14.94 -36.42
N HIS A 402 -11.04 14.53 -36.80
CA HIS A 402 -11.24 13.50 -37.81
C HIS A 402 -10.80 13.94 -39.21
N GLU A 403 -10.99 15.20 -39.57
CA GLU A 403 -10.52 15.72 -40.86
C GLU A 403 -8.99 15.80 -40.92
N ILE A 404 -8.34 16.20 -39.82
CA ILE A 404 -6.87 16.13 -39.69
C ILE A 404 -6.38 14.69 -39.84
N VAL A 405 -7.00 13.73 -39.14
CA VAL A 405 -6.66 12.30 -39.25
C VAL A 405 -6.89 11.77 -40.67
N ARG A 406 -7.96 12.20 -41.35
CA ARG A 406 -8.23 11.83 -42.74
C ARG A 406 -7.09 12.31 -43.65
N ARG A 407 -6.63 13.56 -43.50
CA ARG A 407 -5.53 14.12 -44.27
C ARG A 407 -4.20 13.42 -43.97
N ILE A 408 -3.91 13.11 -42.71
CA ILE A 408 -2.74 12.28 -42.33
C ILE A 408 -2.79 10.92 -43.03
N ARG A 409 -3.95 10.25 -43.05
CA ARG A 409 -4.12 8.92 -43.67
C ARG A 409 -4.04 8.91 -45.20
N ILE A 410 -4.28 10.05 -45.86
CA ILE A 410 -4.00 10.22 -47.30
C ILE A 410 -2.49 10.17 -47.55
N SER A 411 -1.71 10.76 -46.64
CA SER A 411 -0.26 10.84 -46.71
C SER A 411 0.43 9.54 -46.25
N ASP A 412 -0.09 8.91 -45.19
CA ASP A 412 0.47 7.74 -44.54
C ASP A 412 -0.65 6.72 -44.25
N SER A 413 -0.84 5.77 -45.17
CA SER A 413 -1.99 4.87 -45.14
C SER A 413 -1.92 3.87 -43.97
N GLN A 414 -3.08 3.52 -43.42
CA GLN A 414 -3.23 2.52 -42.34
C GLN A 414 -2.55 2.86 -40.99
N VAL A 415 -2.39 4.14 -40.67
CA VAL A 415 -1.89 4.57 -39.36
C VAL A 415 -2.99 4.76 -38.31
N VAL A 416 -2.65 4.40 -37.07
CA VAL A 416 -3.41 4.76 -35.87
C VAL A 416 -2.86 6.08 -35.36
N VAL A 417 -3.73 7.10 -35.31
CA VAL A 417 -3.37 8.43 -34.83
C VAL A 417 -3.91 8.62 -33.42
N TYR A 418 -3.07 9.12 -32.53
CA TYR A 418 -3.35 9.40 -31.14
C TYR A 418 -3.43 10.90 -30.92
N HIS A 419 -4.33 11.37 -30.06
CA HIS A 419 -4.67 12.79 -29.93
C HIS A 419 -4.61 13.28 -28.49
N GLU A 420 -3.91 14.39 -28.25
CA GLU A 420 -3.85 15.10 -26.96
C GLU A 420 -3.72 16.61 -27.19
N GLY A 421 -4.75 17.38 -26.81
CA GLY A 421 -4.79 18.83 -27.05
C GLY A 421 -4.68 19.14 -28.56
N GLY A 422 -3.79 20.05 -28.96
CA GLY A 422 -3.54 20.34 -30.37
C GLY A 422 -2.54 19.41 -31.06
N MET A 423 -2.22 18.25 -30.49
CA MET A 423 -1.18 17.34 -30.98
C MET A 423 -1.73 15.99 -31.44
N PHE A 424 -1.26 15.56 -32.61
CA PHE A 424 -1.61 14.31 -33.27
C PHE A 424 -0.34 13.47 -33.48
N LEU A 425 -0.29 12.28 -32.87
CA LEU A 425 0.88 11.42 -32.90
C LEU A 425 0.60 10.11 -33.64
N TRP A 426 1.54 9.61 -34.41
CA TRP A 426 1.46 8.27 -34.99
C TRP A 426 2.84 7.68 -35.28
N LEU A 427 2.89 6.35 -35.34
CA LEU A 427 4.06 5.63 -35.83
C LEU A 427 3.94 5.48 -37.35
N SER A 428 4.78 6.18 -38.09
CA SER A 428 4.71 6.24 -39.54
C SER A 428 5.02 4.89 -40.20
N THR A 429 4.35 4.59 -41.31
CA THR A 429 4.72 3.43 -42.15
C THR A 429 5.95 3.71 -43.00
N ILE A 430 6.29 4.98 -43.20
CA ILE A 430 7.47 5.46 -43.92
C ILE A 430 8.70 5.28 -43.02
N ARG A 431 9.71 4.57 -43.53
CA ARG A 431 10.91 4.20 -42.75
C ARG A 431 12.08 5.16 -42.92
N SER A 432 12.12 5.89 -44.03
CA SER A 432 13.15 6.88 -44.35
C SER A 432 12.74 8.24 -43.81
N THR A 433 13.62 8.91 -43.05
CA THR A 433 13.37 10.28 -42.59
C THR A 433 13.31 11.28 -43.75
N PHE A 434 14.01 11.00 -44.86
CA PHE A 434 14.00 11.84 -46.06
C PHE A 434 12.64 11.75 -46.77
N ASP A 435 12.16 10.54 -47.05
CA ASP A 435 10.87 10.32 -47.71
C ASP A 435 9.70 10.82 -46.85
N LEU A 436 9.84 10.70 -45.52
CA LEU A 436 8.86 11.24 -44.57
C LEU A 436 8.82 12.77 -44.62
N PHE A 437 9.96 13.44 -44.80
CA PHE A 437 10.00 14.91 -44.90
C PHE A 437 9.27 15.39 -46.17
N GLU A 438 9.55 14.79 -47.32
CA GLU A 438 8.84 15.05 -48.59
C GLU A 438 7.32 14.80 -48.44
N ASN A 439 6.95 13.73 -47.74
CA ASN A 439 5.55 13.39 -47.46
C ASN A 439 4.88 14.46 -46.57
N LEU A 440 5.56 14.94 -45.53
CA LEU A 440 5.06 15.98 -44.64
C LEU A 440 4.96 17.34 -45.33
N GLU A 441 5.86 17.65 -46.27
CA GLU A 441 5.71 18.82 -47.16
C GLU A 441 4.47 18.71 -48.05
N GLY A 442 4.23 17.53 -48.64
CA GLY A 442 3.01 17.25 -49.39
C GLY A 442 1.75 17.44 -48.53
N LEU A 443 1.76 16.89 -47.30
CA LEU A 443 0.69 17.07 -46.33
C LEU A 443 0.50 18.55 -45.96
N HIS A 444 1.58 19.32 -45.82
CA HIS A 444 1.50 20.76 -45.52
C HIS A 444 0.71 21.52 -46.57
N ARG A 445 0.97 21.26 -47.86
CA ARG A 445 0.23 21.87 -48.97
C ARG A 445 -1.24 21.45 -49.01
N ILE A 446 -1.54 20.20 -48.63
CA ILE A 446 -2.92 19.70 -48.57
C ILE A 446 -3.68 20.33 -47.40
N VAL A 447 -3.05 20.47 -46.23
CA VAL A 447 -3.70 20.97 -45.02
C VAL A 447 -3.92 22.48 -45.05
N GLN A 448 -3.06 23.22 -45.76
CA GLN A 448 -3.21 24.67 -46.00
C GLN A 448 -4.48 25.03 -46.78
N ASN A 449 -5.08 24.10 -47.52
CA ASN A 449 -6.42 24.29 -48.04
C ASN A 449 -7.39 24.16 -46.86
N GLY A 450 -8.00 25.27 -46.45
CA GLY A 450 -8.89 25.37 -45.30
C GLY A 450 -9.89 24.22 -45.16
N ILE A 451 -10.30 23.94 -43.92
CA ILE A 451 -11.34 22.96 -43.63
C ILE A 451 -12.69 23.67 -43.47
N GLN A 452 -13.71 23.18 -44.18
CA GLN A 452 -15.08 23.62 -43.94
C GLN A 452 -15.68 22.84 -42.77
N VAL A 453 -15.87 23.53 -41.65
CA VAL A 453 -16.48 22.95 -40.45
C VAL A 453 -17.52 23.90 -39.89
N GLY A 454 -18.76 23.42 -39.73
CA GLY A 454 -19.88 24.26 -39.27
C GLY A 454 -20.25 25.41 -40.21
N GLY A 455 -19.89 25.33 -41.50
CA GLY A 455 -20.17 26.38 -42.49
C GLY A 455 -19.14 27.53 -42.53
N LEU A 456 -18.08 27.46 -41.72
CA LEU A 456 -16.93 28.37 -41.74
C LEU A 456 -15.72 27.69 -42.38
N ASP A 457 -14.92 28.46 -43.09
CA ASP A 457 -13.63 28.02 -43.63
C ASP A 457 -12.53 28.32 -42.61
N ILE A 458 -11.79 27.30 -42.20
CA ILE A 458 -10.76 27.40 -41.16
C ILE A 458 -9.41 27.04 -41.77
N ASP A 459 -8.50 28.00 -41.78
CA ASP A 459 -7.12 27.76 -42.17
C ASP A 459 -6.35 27.08 -41.05
N LEU A 460 -5.89 25.86 -41.30
CA LEU A 460 -5.05 25.11 -40.38
C LEU A 460 -3.58 25.23 -40.77
N SER A 461 -2.75 25.64 -39.82
CA SER A 461 -1.30 25.54 -39.93
C SER A 461 -0.79 24.51 -38.92
N PHE A 462 0.20 23.74 -39.34
CA PHE A 462 0.81 22.73 -38.49
C PHE A 462 2.34 22.70 -38.63
N ASN A 463 2.98 22.17 -37.60
CA ASN A 463 4.40 21.84 -37.61
C ASN A 463 4.58 20.44 -37.02
N CYS A 464 5.64 19.74 -37.45
CA CYS A 464 5.89 18.36 -37.08
C CYS A 464 7.20 18.21 -36.31
N GLY A 465 7.17 17.39 -35.27
CA GLY A 465 8.34 16.82 -34.62
C GLY A 465 8.50 15.36 -35.03
N ILE A 466 9.71 14.94 -35.38
CA ILE A 466 9.99 13.53 -35.70
C ILE A 466 11.05 12.96 -34.77
N ASP A 467 10.81 11.75 -34.26
CA ASP A 467 11.79 10.98 -33.49
C ASP A 467 12.08 9.66 -34.23
N SER A 468 13.33 9.47 -34.64
CA SER A 468 13.83 8.28 -35.34
C SER A 468 14.88 7.51 -34.52
N GLU A 469 14.91 7.67 -33.18
CA GLU A 469 15.83 6.93 -32.31
C GLU A 469 15.25 5.56 -31.97
N PHE A 470 15.40 4.62 -32.90
CA PHE A 470 14.72 3.32 -32.83
C PHE A 470 15.10 2.48 -31.62
N ASP A 471 16.23 2.72 -30.96
CA ASP A 471 16.69 1.93 -29.80
C ASP A 471 15.97 2.29 -28.49
N ARG A 472 15.19 3.38 -28.48
CA ARG A 472 14.42 3.82 -27.31
C ARG A 472 13.00 3.26 -27.34
N PRO A 473 12.43 2.90 -26.17
CA PRO A 473 11.01 2.55 -26.07
C PRO A 473 10.11 3.66 -26.63
N VAL A 474 9.01 3.29 -27.29
CA VAL A 474 8.05 4.27 -27.86
C VAL A 474 7.56 5.25 -26.79
N SER A 475 7.33 4.78 -25.56
CA SER A 475 6.97 5.60 -24.41
C SER A 475 7.89 6.81 -24.19
N SER A 476 9.21 6.59 -24.31
CA SER A 476 10.24 7.63 -24.16
C SER A 476 10.32 8.55 -25.36
N ARG A 477 10.03 8.03 -26.56
CA ARG A 477 10.08 8.76 -27.84
C ARG A 477 8.90 9.73 -28.00
N VAL A 478 7.76 9.45 -27.36
CA VAL A 478 6.59 10.34 -27.34
C VAL A 478 6.97 11.74 -26.87
N ALA A 479 7.70 11.83 -25.75
CA ALA A 479 8.11 13.11 -25.19
C ALA A 479 9.05 13.88 -26.14
N SER A 480 10.04 13.21 -26.75
CA SER A 480 10.97 13.84 -27.68
C SER A 480 10.32 14.26 -29.00
N ALA A 481 9.39 13.47 -29.54
CA ALA A 481 8.64 13.85 -30.74
C ALA A 481 7.75 15.07 -30.47
N MET A 482 7.00 15.08 -29.36
CA MET A 482 6.17 16.22 -28.96
C MET A 482 7.00 17.50 -28.76
N GLN A 483 8.13 17.39 -28.03
CA GLN A 483 9.03 18.52 -27.83
C GLN A 483 9.57 19.05 -29.17
N SER A 484 9.98 18.15 -30.07
CA SER A 484 10.46 18.54 -31.40
C SER A 484 9.39 19.28 -32.20
N ALA A 485 8.12 18.90 -32.06
CA ALA A 485 7.01 19.61 -32.71
C ALA A 485 6.87 21.05 -32.16
N GLU A 486 7.12 21.26 -30.86
CA GLU A 486 7.14 22.61 -30.30
C GLU A 486 8.33 23.44 -30.80
N GLU A 487 9.47 22.80 -31.03
CA GLU A 487 10.65 23.45 -31.58
C GLU A 487 10.45 23.85 -33.04
N ALA A 488 9.81 22.99 -33.82
CA ALA A 488 9.36 23.30 -35.17
C ALA A 488 8.47 24.55 -35.18
N VAL A 489 7.53 24.67 -34.24
CA VAL A 489 6.69 25.88 -34.09
C VAL A 489 7.54 27.11 -33.71
N ARG A 490 8.48 26.98 -32.76
CA ARG A 490 9.32 28.10 -32.29
C ARG A 490 10.25 28.65 -33.36
N ASN A 491 10.84 27.76 -34.16
CA ASN A 491 11.81 28.13 -35.20
C ASN A 491 11.15 28.46 -36.54
N ASP A 492 9.82 28.35 -36.62
CA ASP A 492 9.03 28.48 -37.84
C ASP A 492 9.45 27.51 -38.96
N GLU A 493 9.87 26.31 -38.57
CA GLU A 493 10.24 25.23 -39.47
C GLU A 493 9.10 24.22 -39.60
N LEU A 494 8.85 23.71 -40.82
CA LEU A 494 7.77 22.74 -41.02
C LEU A 494 8.00 21.45 -40.22
N VAL A 495 9.22 20.92 -40.24
CA VAL A 495 9.58 19.70 -39.53
C VAL A 495 10.87 19.92 -38.74
N TYR A 496 10.85 19.56 -37.46
CA TYR A 496 12.04 19.51 -36.62
C TYR A 496 12.33 18.07 -36.23
N LYS A 497 13.54 17.59 -36.54
CA LYS A 497 13.99 16.25 -36.17
C LYS A 497 14.59 16.28 -34.77
N TYR A 498 14.13 15.37 -33.92
CA TYR A 498 14.78 15.11 -32.64
C TYR A 498 16.22 14.65 -32.90
N ASP A 499 17.13 15.43 -32.34
CA ASP A 499 18.56 15.16 -32.32
C ASP A 499 19.00 15.23 -30.86
N SER A 500 19.36 14.08 -30.30
CA SER A 500 19.78 13.95 -28.90
C SER A 500 20.98 14.83 -28.59
N HIS A 501 21.89 15.06 -29.54
CA HIS A 501 23.07 15.91 -29.36
C HIS A 501 22.73 17.40 -29.25
N LYS A 502 21.75 17.91 -30.02
CA LYS A 502 21.29 19.31 -29.91
C LYS A 502 20.44 19.58 -28.66
N HIS A 503 19.72 18.57 -28.18
CA HIS A 503 18.90 18.67 -26.98
C HIS A 503 19.74 18.61 -25.70
N GLU A 504 20.83 17.84 -25.72
CA GLU A 504 21.85 17.86 -24.67
C GLU A 504 22.40 19.28 -24.49
N ALA A 505 22.76 19.99 -25.55
CA ALA A 505 23.28 21.37 -25.49
C ALA A 505 22.32 22.38 -24.80
N ARG A 506 21.00 22.31 -25.04
CA ARG A 506 20.02 23.18 -24.33
C ARG A 506 19.85 22.83 -22.86
N TRP A 507 19.93 21.55 -22.53
CA TRP A 507 19.91 21.10 -21.14
C TRP A 507 21.21 21.49 -20.41
N GLU A 508 22.37 21.41 -21.09
CA GLU A 508 23.66 21.88 -20.56
C GLU A 508 23.60 23.37 -20.22
N ILE A 509 22.96 24.20 -21.06
CA ILE A 509 22.69 25.61 -20.76
C ILE A 509 21.75 25.78 -19.55
N SER A 510 20.72 24.94 -19.43
CA SER A 510 19.85 24.95 -18.24
C SER A 510 20.58 24.52 -16.96
N LEU A 511 21.58 23.64 -17.05
CA LEU A 511 22.38 23.19 -15.91
C LEU A 511 23.14 24.35 -15.26
N LEU A 512 23.67 25.26 -16.09
CA LEU A 512 24.43 26.42 -15.62
C LEU A 512 23.60 27.36 -14.74
N THR A 513 22.36 27.62 -15.14
CA THR A 513 21.45 28.50 -14.37
C THR A 513 21.10 27.88 -13.02
N GLN A 514 21.15 26.54 -12.91
CA GLN A 514 20.81 25.81 -11.71
C GLN A 514 22.00 25.54 -10.79
N LEU A 515 23.23 25.42 -11.32
CA LEU A 515 24.43 25.06 -10.55
C LEU A 515 24.65 25.95 -9.31
N ASP A 516 24.49 27.26 -9.49
CA ASP A 516 24.61 28.25 -8.41
C ASP A 516 23.60 27.99 -7.28
N ARG A 517 22.34 27.74 -7.65
CA ARG A 517 21.26 27.42 -6.70
C ARG A 517 21.43 26.02 -6.10
N ALA A 518 21.95 25.08 -6.87
CA ALA A 518 22.17 23.70 -6.45
C ALA A 518 23.22 23.62 -5.34
N ILE A 519 24.26 24.46 -5.40
CA ILE A 519 25.22 24.61 -4.29
C ILE A 519 24.51 25.15 -3.04
N ASP A 520 23.71 26.21 -3.18
CA ASP A 520 23.02 26.84 -2.05
C ASP A 520 21.95 25.93 -1.41
N ASN A 521 21.31 25.09 -2.22
CA ASN A 521 20.27 24.14 -1.80
C ASN A 521 20.83 22.83 -1.23
N GLY A 522 22.16 22.62 -1.24
CA GLY A 522 22.78 21.37 -0.80
C GLY A 522 22.59 20.19 -1.76
N GLU A 523 22.24 20.45 -3.01
CA GLU A 523 22.15 19.44 -4.09
C GLU A 523 23.56 19.07 -4.60
N VAL A 524 24.49 20.02 -4.54
CA VAL A 524 25.93 19.79 -4.72
C VAL A 524 26.56 19.56 -3.36
N TRP A 525 27.30 18.45 -3.23
CA TRP A 525 27.93 18.01 -1.99
C TRP A 525 29.29 17.37 -2.27
N VAL A 526 30.09 17.13 -1.23
CA VAL A 526 31.45 16.57 -1.37
C VAL A 526 31.50 15.17 -0.76
N ALA A 527 31.93 14.21 -1.59
CA ALA A 527 32.31 12.89 -1.14
C ALA A 527 33.82 12.86 -0.85
N TYR A 528 34.24 12.02 0.08
CA TYR A 528 35.62 11.87 0.50
C TYR A 528 36.08 10.45 0.22
N GLN A 529 37.20 10.30 -0.46
CA GLN A 529 37.84 9.00 -0.68
C GLN A 529 39.16 8.92 0.08
N PRO A 530 39.30 8.01 1.07
CA PRO A 530 40.54 7.85 1.82
C PRO A 530 41.73 7.42 0.96
N LYS A 531 42.89 7.99 1.28
CA LYS A 531 44.22 7.61 0.77
C LYS A 531 44.97 6.82 1.85
N LEU A 532 45.48 5.65 1.49
CA LEU A 532 46.15 4.73 2.40
C LEU A 532 47.66 4.74 2.15
N ASP A 533 48.44 5.05 3.17
CA ASP A 533 49.88 4.87 3.16
C ASP A 533 50.22 3.37 3.18
N VAL A 534 50.99 2.93 2.18
CA VAL A 534 51.26 1.51 1.92
C VAL A 534 52.15 0.90 2.99
N ALA A 535 53.14 1.65 3.47
CA ALA A 535 54.13 1.16 4.42
C ALA A 535 53.54 0.97 5.83
N SER A 536 52.80 1.96 6.32
CA SER A 536 52.18 1.96 7.64
C SER A 536 50.79 1.30 7.68
N ASN A 537 50.20 1.09 6.51
CA ASN A 537 48.83 0.61 6.32
C ASN A 537 47.82 1.48 7.09
N ARG A 538 48.02 2.81 7.07
CA ARG A 538 47.14 3.79 7.73
C ARG A 538 46.56 4.75 6.71
N VAL A 539 45.34 5.23 6.97
CA VAL A 539 44.79 6.34 6.22
C VAL A 539 45.55 7.60 6.62
N THR A 540 46.15 8.28 5.65
CA THR A 540 46.98 9.50 5.86
C THR A 540 46.40 10.73 5.18
N GLY A 541 45.47 10.54 4.24
CA GLY A 541 44.74 11.63 3.62
C GLY A 541 43.40 11.20 3.06
N ALA A 542 42.69 12.13 2.44
CA ALA A 542 41.49 11.86 1.66
C ALA A 542 41.37 12.84 0.48
N GLU A 543 40.82 12.38 -0.62
CA GLU A 543 40.47 13.22 -1.76
C GLU A 543 39.02 13.69 -1.66
N ALA A 544 38.81 14.99 -1.86
CA ALA A 544 37.52 15.65 -1.83
C ALA A 544 36.93 15.71 -3.25
N LEU A 545 35.89 14.91 -3.48
CA LEU A 545 35.29 14.66 -4.77
C LEU A 545 33.89 15.26 -4.83
N VAL A 546 33.70 16.28 -5.68
CA VAL A 546 32.40 16.94 -5.84
C VAL A 546 31.35 15.97 -6.44
N ARG A 547 30.13 16.05 -5.93
CA ARG A 547 28.97 15.26 -6.35
C ARG A 547 27.76 16.17 -6.51
N TRP A 548 26.91 15.89 -7.48
CA TRP A 548 25.65 16.60 -7.66
C TRP A 548 24.50 15.59 -7.76
N THR A 549 23.51 15.73 -6.88
CA THR A 549 22.27 14.96 -6.89
C THR A 549 21.09 15.87 -7.20
N HIS A 550 20.62 15.84 -8.45
CA HIS A 550 19.52 16.70 -8.92
C HIS A 550 18.16 16.15 -8.46
N PRO A 551 17.22 16.99 -7.96
CA PRO A 551 15.96 16.54 -7.39
C PRO A 551 15.11 15.64 -8.31
N GLU A 552 15.04 15.98 -9.61
CA GLU A 552 14.25 15.24 -10.59
C GLU A 552 15.00 14.12 -11.33
N ARG A 553 16.33 14.26 -11.50
CA ARG A 553 17.13 13.40 -12.39
C ARG A 553 18.08 12.46 -11.64
N GLY A 554 18.22 12.63 -10.33
CA GLY A 554 19.17 11.86 -9.52
C GLY A 554 20.62 12.30 -9.76
N PRO A 555 21.60 11.41 -9.62
CA PRO A 555 23.01 11.76 -9.66
C PRO A 555 23.45 12.25 -11.06
N ILE A 556 24.12 13.39 -11.11
CA ILE A 556 24.74 13.95 -12.31
C ILE A 556 26.24 13.65 -12.27
N SER A 557 26.79 13.18 -13.40
CA SER A 557 28.23 12.86 -13.51
C SER A 557 29.11 14.10 -13.26
N PRO A 558 30.14 14.02 -12.39
CA PRO A 558 31.14 15.07 -12.17
C PRO A 558 31.76 15.61 -13.47
N ASP A 559 32.26 14.73 -14.33
CA ASP A 559 32.91 15.10 -15.60
C ASP A 559 32.00 15.98 -16.46
N LYS A 560 30.69 15.69 -16.43
CA LYS A 560 29.71 16.42 -17.21
C LYS A 560 29.52 17.85 -16.72
N PHE A 561 29.23 18.05 -15.44
CA PHE A 561 28.95 19.40 -14.94
C PHE A 561 30.22 20.23 -14.70
N ILE A 562 31.37 19.61 -14.45
CA ILE A 562 32.66 20.30 -14.35
C ILE A 562 33.03 20.88 -15.72
N ARG A 563 32.99 20.08 -16.79
CA ARG A 563 33.24 20.54 -18.18
C ARG A 563 32.36 21.74 -18.55
N ILE A 564 31.08 21.66 -18.22
CA ILE A 564 30.12 22.74 -18.45
C ILE A 564 30.47 23.98 -17.59
N ALA A 565 30.83 23.80 -16.32
CA ALA A 565 31.25 24.92 -15.48
C ALA A 565 32.55 25.58 -15.98
N GLU A 566 33.46 24.83 -16.60
CA GLU A 566 34.68 25.36 -17.21
C GLU A 566 34.40 26.11 -18.51
N GLU A 567 33.60 25.55 -19.42
CA GLU A 567 33.25 26.18 -20.69
C GLU A 567 32.59 27.56 -20.51
N PHE A 568 31.80 27.71 -19.44
CA PHE A 568 31.07 28.93 -19.13
C PHE A 568 31.65 29.74 -17.96
N HIS A 569 32.92 29.49 -17.58
CA HIS A 569 33.67 30.24 -16.56
C HIS A 569 33.00 30.34 -15.18
N ARG A 570 32.32 29.27 -14.75
CA ARG A 570 31.67 29.13 -13.43
C ARG A 570 32.41 28.20 -12.45
N ILE A 571 33.54 27.63 -12.86
CA ILE A 571 34.29 26.65 -12.07
C ILE A 571 34.86 27.20 -10.74
N GLU A 572 35.04 28.52 -10.63
CA GLU A 572 35.55 29.18 -9.41
C GLU A 572 34.66 28.92 -8.20
N ARG A 573 33.33 28.98 -8.36
CA ARG A 573 32.39 28.79 -7.25
C ARG A 573 32.40 27.36 -6.74
N ILE A 574 32.43 26.37 -7.64
CA ILE A 574 32.56 24.96 -7.27
C ILE A 574 33.87 24.75 -6.52
N THR A 575 34.97 25.29 -7.05
CA THR A 575 36.29 25.16 -6.43
C THR A 575 36.31 25.74 -5.02
N ARG A 576 35.77 26.95 -4.83
CA ARG A 576 35.64 27.58 -3.51
C ARG A 576 34.81 26.73 -2.55
N PHE A 577 33.70 26.15 -3.03
CA PHE A 577 32.84 25.28 -2.24
C PHE A 577 33.58 24.00 -1.79
N VAL A 578 34.25 23.32 -2.72
CA VAL A 578 34.98 22.07 -2.42
C VAL A 578 36.17 22.32 -1.50
N VAL A 579 36.96 23.36 -1.75
CA VAL A 579 38.09 23.73 -0.88
C VAL A 579 37.60 24.05 0.53
N ASN A 580 36.54 24.84 0.66
CA ASN A 580 35.97 25.16 1.97
C ASN A 580 35.46 23.92 2.71
N ASP A 581 34.79 22.99 2.02
CA ASP A 581 34.30 21.76 2.66
C ASP A 581 35.45 20.83 3.05
N ALA A 582 36.46 20.67 2.19
CA ALA A 582 37.64 19.86 2.45
C ALA A 582 38.43 20.37 3.66
N VAL A 583 38.68 21.69 3.73
CA VAL A 583 39.36 22.31 4.87
C VAL A 583 38.55 22.12 6.16
N ARG A 584 37.23 22.32 6.11
CA ARG A 584 36.34 22.07 7.25
C ARG A 584 36.41 20.61 7.71
N ALA A 585 36.39 19.66 6.77
CA ALA A 585 36.48 18.23 7.06
C ALA A 585 37.81 17.86 7.72
N ALA A 586 38.94 18.41 7.25
CA ALA A 586 40.25 18.18 7.83
C ALA A 586 40.33 18.63 9.30
N VAL A 587 39.83 19.84 9.59
CA VAL A 587 39.82 20.39 10.94
C VAL A 587 38.93 19.57 11.88
N GLU A 588 37.78 19.11 11.38
CA GLU A 588 36.89 18.27 12.19
C GLU A 588 37.49 16.89 12.46
N LEU A 589 38.18 16.28 11.49
CA LEU A 589 38.91 15.03 11.70
C LEU A 589 40.06 15.19 12.71
N ARG A 590 40.79 16.32 12.66
CA ARG A 590 41.81 16.68 13.65
C ARG A 590 41.23 16.72 15.07
N ARG A 591 40.04 17.28 15.26
CA ARG A 591 39.35 17.28 16.57
C ARG A 591 39.03 15.88 17.08
N GLN A 592 38.86 14.92 16.17
CA GLN A 592 38.67 13.50 16.49
C GLN A 592 39.99 12.73 16.67
N GLY A 593 41.14 13.43 16.65
CA GLY A 593 42.47 12.84 16.81
C GLY A 593 43.08 12.29 15.53
N LEU A 594 42.48 12.56 14.36
CA LEU A 594 42.95 12.08 13.05
C LEU A 594 43.57 13.23 12.26
N GLU A 595 44.89 13.22 12.13
CA GLU A 595 45.64 14.19 11.32
C GLU A 595 45.73 13.73 9.85
N LEU A 596 44.79 14.17 9.01
CA LEU A 596 44.72 13.79 7.59
C LEU A 596 44.99 14.99 6.68
N SER A 597 45.70 14.76 5.56
CA SER A 597 45.77 15.72 4.46
C SER A 597 44.53 15.62 3.56
N MET A 598 44.10 16.74 3.00
CA MET A 598 43.00 16.78 2.04
C MET A 598 43.53 17.11 0.65
N SER A 599 43.07 16.37 -0.35
CA SER A 599 43.34 16.65 -1.74
C SER A 599 42.11 17.22 -2.44
N VAL A 600 42.28 18.26 -3.25
CA VAL A 600 41.19 18.90 -4.01
C VAL A 600 41.62 19.11 -5.45
N ASN A 601 40.77 18.68 -6.37
CA ASN A 601 40.94 18.89 -7.80
C ASN A 601 40.74 20.37 -8.20
N ILE A 602 41.70 20.94 -8.93
CA ILE A 602 41.70 22.33 -9.39
C ILE A 602 41.78 22.38 -10.92
N SER A 603 40.77 23.04 -11.52
CA SER A 603 40.75 23.30 -12.95
C SER A 603 41.93 24.18 -13.39
N ALA A 604 42.56 23.78 -14.50
CA ALA A 604 43.62 24.54 -15.15
C ALA A 604 43.20 25.98 -15.53
N GLN A 605 41.90 26.25 -15.74
CA GLN A 605 41.42 27.60 -16.04
C GLN A 605 41.64 28.57 -14.88
N LEU A 606 41.54 28.11 -13.63
CA LEU A 606 41.68 28.93 -12.44
C LEU A 606 43.12 29.32 -12.14
N LEU A 607 44.09 28.56 -12.65
CA LEU A 607 45.52 28.89 -12.51
C LEU A 607 45.91 30.19 -13.22
N ARG A 608 45.05 30.70 -14.11
CA ARG A 608 45.20 32.02 -14.73
C ARG A 608 44.65 33.17 -13.86
N ASN A 609 43.87 32.88 -12.82
CA ASN A 609 43.29 33.88 -11.94
C ASN A 609 44.31 34.30 -10.86
N PRO A 610 44.79 35.56 -10.85
CA PRO A 610 45.77 36.03 -9.87
C PRO A 610 45.26 36.01 -8.42
N GLY A 611 43.94 35.98 -8.20
CA GLY A 611 43.32 35.95 -6.87
C GLY A 611 43.26 34.57 -6.21
N LEU A 612 43.46 33.48 -6.96
CA LEU A 612 43.28 32.10 -6.48
C LEU A 612 44.05 31.79 -5.18
N PRO A 613 45.37 32.10 -5.05
CA PRO A 613 46.10 31.84 -3.81
C PRO A 613 45.49 32.58 -2.61
N GLY A 614 45.07 33.82 -2.81
CA GLY A 614 44.43 34.62 -1.75
C GLY A 614 43.14 33.99 -1.25
N THR A 615 42.29 33.51 -2.16
CA THR A 615 41.04 32.83 -1.82
C THR A 615 41.28 31.53 -1.03
N ILE A 616 42.25 30.71 -1.44
CA ILE A 616 42.56 29.45 -0.74
C ILE A 616 43.13 29.74 0.65
N LEU A 617 44.07 30.68 0.76
CA LEU A 617 44.68 31.06 2.04
C LEU A 617 43.67 31.69 3.01
N GLU A 618 42.72 32.47 2.50
CA GLU A 618 41.62 33.00 3.31
C GLU A 618 40.78 31.86 3.92
N ILE A 619 40.41 30.86 3.12
CA ILE A 619 39.65 29.70 3.60
C ILE A 619 40.44 28.94 4.67
N LEU A 620 41.73 28.67 4.42
CA LEU A 620 42.61 28.00 5.38
C LEU A 620 42.70 28.77 6.70
N ALA A 621 42.88 30.10 6.63
CA ALA A 621 42.96 30.96 7.80
C ALA A 621 41.65 31.01 8.60
N VAL A 622 40.49 31.03 7.94
CA VAL A 622 39.17 31.02 8.59
C VAL A 622 38.94 29.75 9.43
N HIS A 623 39.38 28.59 8.94
CA HIS A 623 39.19 27.31 9.63
C HIS A 623 40.37 26.89 10.51
N GLY A 624 41.53 27.53 10.35
CA GLY A 624 42.74 27.22 11.13
C GLY A 624 43.46 25.94 10.69
N LEU A 625 43.51 25.67 9.39
CA LEU A 625 44.27 24.54 8.82
C LEU A 625 45.60 25.02 8.25
N GLU A 626 46.69 24.31 8.49
CA GLU A 626 48.00 24.63 7.92
C GLU A 626 48.01 24.36 6.41
N PRO A 627 48.60 25.23 5.57
CA PRO A 627 48.63 25.06 4.12
C PRO A 627 49.19 23.71 3.65
N GLU A 628 50.14 23.13 4.38
CA GLU A 628 50.80 21.86 4.03
C GLU A 628 49.85 20.65 4.12
N LYS A 629 48.69 20.82 4.76
CA LYS A 629 47.64 19.81 4.86
C LYS A 629 46.66 19.82 3.69
N LEU A 630 46.73 20.82 2.80
CA LEU A 630 45.92 20.89 1.59
C LEU A 630 46.80 20.64 0.36
N THR A 631 46.42 19.62 -0.41
CA THR A 631 47.06 19.25 -1.67
C THR A 631 46.14 19.64 -2.82
N LEU A 632 46.64 20.40 -3.78
CA LEU A 632 45.89 20.76 -4.98
C LEU A 632 46.27 19.80 -6.11
N GLU A 633 45.29 19.05 -6.60
CA GLU A 633 45.47 18.13 -7.72
C GLU A 633 45.18 18.88 -9.01
N ILE A 634 46.10 18.76 -9.98
CA ILE A 634 46.06 19.52 -11.22
C ILE A 634 45.98 18.52 -12.36
N THR A 635 44.85 18.54 -13.04
CA THR A 635 44.66 17.83 -14.31
C THR A 635 45.39 18.56 -15.43
N GLU A 636 45.77 17.83 -16.48
CA GLU A 636 46.61 18.32 -17.57
C GLU A 636 46.25 19.74 -18.06
N THR A 637 47.25 20.63 -18.08
CA THR A 637 47.13 21.99 -18.62
C THR A 637 47.79 22.05 -19.99
N ASP A 638 47.18 22.75 -20.96
CA ASP A 638 47.82 23.10 -22.23
C ASP A 638 49.26 23.60 -22.00
N ARG A 639 50.24 22.85 -22.51
CA ARG A 639 51.69 23.15 -22.57
C ARG A 639 52.21 24.17 -21.55
N LEU A 640 52.66 23.67 -20.40
CA LEU A 640 53.30 24.48 -19.35
C LEU A 640 54.76 24.82 -19.73
N ASP A 641 54.99 26.01 -20.29
CA ASP A 641 56.34 26.59 -20.39
C ASP A 641 56.73 27.25 -19.04
N ARG A 642 58.02 27.23 -18.69
CA ARG A 642 58.60 27.88 -17.49
C ARG A 642 58.38 29.40 -17.50
N SER A 643 58.19 29.99 -18.68
CA SER A 643 57.87 31.41 -18.85
C SER A 643 56.38 31.73 -18.66
N SER A 644 55.51 30.70 -18.54
CA SER A 644 54.07 30.88 -18.48
C SER A 644 53.59 31.46 -17.14
N ARG A 645 52.49 32.22 -17.19
CA ARG A 645 51.82 32.74 -15.99
C ARG A 645 51.30 31.61 -15.09
N THR A 646 50.88 30.50 -15.67
CA THR A 646 50.44 29.29 -14.96
C THR A 646 51.56 28.73 -14.10
N PHE A 647 52.78 28.60 -14.63
CA PHE A 647 53.93 28.14 -13.87
C PHE A 647 54.25 29.03 -12.66
N GLN A 648 54.23 30.35 -12.85
CA GLN A 648 54.44 31.32 -11.76
C GLN A 648 53.35 31.22 -10.69
N MET A 649 52.11 30.92 -11.08
CA MET A 649 51.01 30.70 -10.14
C MET A 649 51.24 29.47 -9.28
N LEU A 650 51.65 28.34 -9.88
CA LEU A 650 51.97 27.13 -9.15
C LEU A 650 53.09 27.35 -8.13
N GLN A 651 54.14 28.08 -8.52
CA GLN A 651 55.20 28.46 -7.58
C GLN A 651 54.68 29.31 -6.42
N LYS A 652 53.75 30.24 -6.66
CA LYS A 652 53.15 31.04 -5.58
C LYS A 652 52.32 30.18 -4.62
N LEU A 653 51.58 29.19 -5.12
CA LEU A 653 50.82 28.27 -4.28
C LEU A 653 51.75 27.44 -3.39
N VAL A 654 52.86 26.93 -3.94
CA VAL A 654 53.88 26.18 -3.18
C VAL A 654 54.61 27.08 -2.17
N GLN A 655 54.98 28.31 -2.56
CA GLN A 655 55.58 29.29 -1.66
C GLN A 655 54.65 29.68 -0.50
N ALA A 656 53.34 29.56 -0.70
CA ALA A 656 52.34 29.75 0.34
C ALA A 656 52.15 28.52 1.26
N GLY A 657 52.92 27.45 1.05
CA GLY A 657 52.92 26.23 1.85
C GLY A 657 51.98 25.13 1.35
N LEU A 658 51.25 25.34 0.25
CA LEU A 658 50.35 24.32 -0.31
C LEU A 658 51.15 23.20 -1.01
N ARG A 659 50.63 21.98 -0.92
CA ARG A 659 51.15 20.85 -1.72
C ARG A 659 50.49 20.81 -3.08
N LEU A 660 51.21 20.33 -4.08
CA LEU A 660 50.69 20.18 -5.44
C LEU A 660 50.85 18.73 -5.90
N SER A 661 49.83 18.20 -6.56
CA SER A 661 49.81 16.85 -7.13
C SER A 661 49.52 16.90 -8.63
N ILE A 662 50.24 16.08 -9.40
CA ILE A 662 49.96 15.87 -10.82
C ILE A 662 48.97 14.71 -10.94
N ASP A 663 47.80 14.97 -11.51
CA ASP A 663 46.76 13.94 -11.70
C ASP A 663 46.89 13.22 -13.07
N ASP A 664 46.32 12.02 -13.19
CA ASP A 664 46.27 11.18 -14.40
C ASP A 664 47.63 10.95 -15.12
N PHE A 665 48.72 10.74 -14.37
CA PHE A 665 50.04 10.57 -14.97
C PHE A 665 50.16 9.24 -15.74
N GLY A 666 50.47 9.32 -17.05
CA GLY A 666 50.75 8.18 -17.93
C GLY A 666 49.79 8.05 -19.13
N THR A 667 48.60 8.65 -19.07
CA THR A 667 47.69 8.75 -20.22
C THR A 667 48.08 9.95 -21.09
N GLY A 668 47.64 9.98 -22.36
CA GLY A 668 48.20 10.84 -23.43
C GLY A 668 48.52 12.29 -23.03
N ASN A 669 49.62 12.82 -23.59
CA ASN A 669 50.22 14.17 -23.42
C ASN A 669 50.98 14.49 -22.12
N ALA A 670 50.86 13.72 -21.03
CA ALA A 670 51.74 13.88 -19.87
C ALA A 670 53.18 13.42 -20.19
N THR A 671 54.00 14.30 -20.75
CA THR A 671 55.41 14.01 -21.04
C THR A 671 56.27 14.03 -19.78
N ILE A 672 57.38 13.30 -19.80
CA ILE A 672 58.45 13.32 -18.77
C ILE A 672 58.88 14.77 -18.42
N ASP A 673 58.71 15.72 -19.34
CA ASP A 673 58.95 17.14 -19.12
C ASP A 673 58.12 17.75 -17.98
N TYR A 674 56.88 17.27 -17.74
CA TYR A 674 56.02 17.73 -16.64
C TYR A 674 56.63 17.38 -15.29
N LEU A 675 57.14 16.14 -15.16
CA LEU A 675 57.91 15.72 -13.99
C LEU A 675 59.12 16.65 -13.80
N ARG A 676 59.88 16.95 -14.85
CA ARG A 676 61.10 17.75 -14.71
C ARG A 676 60.89 19.18 -14.22
N TYR A 677 59.79 19.84 -14.60
CA TYR A 677 59.65 21.29 -14.37
C TYR A 677 58.59 21.67 -13.34
N LEU A 678 57.51 20.92 -13.17
CA LEU A 678 56.44 21.33 -12.26
C LEU A 678 56.88 21.27 -10.80
N PRO A 679 56.56 22.28 -9.97
CA PRO A 679 56.84 22.26 -8.53
C PRO A 679 55.82 21.37 -7.78
N ALA A 680 55.57 20.17 -8.29
CA ALA A 680 54.67 19.19 -7.69
C ALA A 680 55.41 18.38 -6.61
N THR A 681 54.72 18.14 -5.51
CA THR A 681 55.20 17.32 -4.39
C THR A 681 54.71 15.87 -4.48
N GLU A 682 53.66 15.64 -5.27
CA GLU A 682 52.97 14.36 -5.42
C GLU A 682 52.70 14.05 -6.90
N VAL A 683 52.69 12.77 -7.26
CA VAL A 683 52.35 12.26 -8.60
C VAL A 683 51.32 11.14 -8.45
N LYS A 684 50.18 11.26 -9.14
CA LYS A 684 49.12 10.25 -9.16
C LYS A 684 49.20 9.43 -10.44
N ILE A 685 49.28 8.10 -10.30
CA ILE A 685 49.29 7.16 -11.43
C ILE A 685 47.85 6.82 -11.77
N ASP A 686 47.48 7.02 -13.05
CA ASP A 686 46.13 6.77 -13.55
C ASP A 686 45.69 5.31 -13.33
N LYS A 687 44.43 5.14 -12.92
CA LYS A 687 43.79 3.85 -12.68
C LYS A 687 43.90 2.88 -13.84
N VAL A 688 43.95 3.34 -15.09
CA VAL A 688 44.00 2.47 -16.29
C VAL A 688 45.23 1.57 -16.25
N PHE A 689 46.38 2.09 -15.84
CA PHE A 689 47.62 1.31 -15.72
C PHE A 689 47.63 0.44 -14.46
N VAL A 690 47.17 1.00 -13.34
CA VAL A 690 47.12 0.28 -12.05
C VAL A 690 46.16 -0.92 -12.10
N GLN A 691 45.05 -0.81 -12.84
CA GLN A 691 44.12 -1.92 -13.03
C GLN A 691 44.64 -2.97 -14.02
N ALA A 692 45.44 -2.57 -15.01
CA ALA A 692 45.97 -3.47 -16.02
C ALA A 692 47.25 -4.21 -15.59
N MET A 693 48.03 -3.66 -14.65
CA MET A 693 49.36 -4.18 -14.26
C MET A 693 49.35 -5.62 -13.70
N GLU A 694 48.23 -6.10 -13.17
CA GLU A 694 48.11 -7.49 -12.69
C GLU A 694 48.21 -8.50 -13.84
N ALA A 695 47.72 -8.14 -15.03
CA ALA A 695 47.60 -9.03 -16.19
C ALA A 695 48.50 -8.63 -17.37
N ASN A 696 48.97 -7.39 -17.41
CA ASN A 696 49.82 -6.87 -18.49
C ASN A 696 51.21 -6.49 -17.98
N LYS A 697 52.23 -7.17 -18.51
CA LYS A 697 53.64 -6.92 -18.18
C LYS A 697 54.11 -5.53 -18.62
N GLU A 698 53.57 -4.97 -19.70
CA GLU A 698 53.95 -3.64 -20.18
C GLU A 698 53.47 -2.56 -19.20
N ASP A 699 52.21 -2.65 -18.75
CA ASP A 699 51.65 -1.72 -17.76
C ASP A 699 52.35 -1.85 -16.40
N LEU A 700 52.72 -3.08 -16.00
CA LEU A 700 53.52 -3.32 -14.80
C LEU A 700 54.87 -2.59 -14.83
N LEU A 701 55.61 -2.71 -15.95
CA LEU A 701 56.90 -2.04 -16.14
C LEU A 701 56.74 -0.51 -16.21
N LEU A 702 55.65 -0.03 -16.79
CA LEU A 702 55.34 1.39 -16.84
C LEU A 702 55.11 1.96 -15.43
N VAL A 703 54.24 1.32 -14.63
CA VAL A 703 53.97 1.73 -13.23
C VAL A 703 55.26 1.74 -12.43
N GLN A 704 56.09 0.69 -12.54
CA GLN A 704 57.39 0.64 -11.85
C GLN A 704 58.29 1.82 -12.26
N SER A 705 58.39 2.11 -13.56
CA SER A 705 59.22 3.20 -14.07
C SER A 705 58.73 4.56 -13.57
N ILE A 706 57.41 4.77 -13.49
CA ILE A 706 56.82 6.01 -12.96
C ILE A 706 57.19 6.19 -11.48
N VAL A 707 57.08 5.13 -10.68
CA VAL A 707 57.45 5.15 -9.25
C VAL A 707 58.92 5.55 -9.08
N GLU A 708 59.83 4.85 -9.76
CA GLU A 708 61.27 5.11 -9.69
C GLU A 708 61.62 6.55 -10.13
N MET A 709 60.98 7.04 -11.19
CA MET A 709 61.20 8.40 -11.69
C MET A 709 60.71 9.47 -10.72
N ALA A 710 59.53 9.30 -10.12
CA ALA A 710 59.00 10.24 -9.14
C ALA A 710 59.87 10.30 -7.88
N HIS A 711 60.33 9.15 -7.37
CA HIS A 711 61.24 9.07 -6.23
C HIS A 711 62.60 9.70 -6.52
N SER A 712 63.13 9.57 -7.74
CA SER A 712 64.38 10.24 -8.14
C SER A 712 64.33 11.78 -8.08
N GLN A 713 63.13 12.34 -7.94
CA GLN A 713 62.85 13.77 -7.83
C GLN A 713 62.24 14.14 -6.46
N ASP A 714 62.36 13.27 -5.45
CA ASP A 714 61.84 13.45 -4.09
C ASP A 714 60.32 13.70 -4.02
N ARG A 715 59.54 13.04 -4.89
CA ARG A 715 58.08 13.15 -4.93
C ARG A 715 57.39 11.91 -4.38
N THR A 716 56.25 12.10 -3.73
CA THR A 716 55.40 11.00 -3.28
C THR A 716 54.53 10.49 -4.42
N VAL A 717 54.32 9.18 -4.47
CA VAL A 717 53.53 8.51 -5.50
C VAL A 717 52.22 7.99 -4.92
N VAL A 718 51.11 8.31 -5.59
CA VAL A 718 49.78 7.78 -5.28
C VAL A 718 49.32 6.91 -6.45
N ALA A 719 49.08 5.62 -6.21
CA ALA A 719 48.49 4.76 -7.23
C ALA A 719 46.96 4.76 -7.11
N GLU A 720 46.25 5.14 -8.17
CA GLU A 720 44.80 5.20 -8.20
C GLU A 720 44.15 3.91 -8.70
N GLY A 721 42.89 3.68 -8.36
CA GLY A 721 42.12 2.55 -8.88
C GLY A 721 42.54 1.19 -8.32
N VAL A 722 43.16 1.14 -7.14
CA VAL A 722 43.52 -0.13 -6.47
C VAL A 722 42.25 -0.81 -5.94
N GLU A 723 41.87 -1.94 -6.55
CA GLU A 723 40.65 -2.69 -6.19
C GLU A 723 40.91 -4.03 -5.51
N THR A 724 42.10 -4.62 -5.68
CA THR A 724 42.42 -5.96 -5.19
C THR A 724 43.59 -5.94 -4.20
N LEU A 725 43.67 -7.00 -3.38
CA LEU A 725 44.85 -7.25 -2.54
C LEU A 725 46.10 -7.55 -3.39
N ALA A 726 45.95 -8.18 -4.55
CA ALA A 726 47.07 -8.51 -5.44
C ALA A 726 47.73 -7.23 -5.99
N ALA A 727 46.95 -6.27 -6.47
CA ALA A 727 47.44 -4.95 -6.88
C ALA A 727 48.18 -4.23 -5.75
N LEU A 728 47.66 -4.26 -4.52
CA LEU A 728 48.33 -3.68 -3.36
C LEU A 728 49.71 -4.33 -3.11
N GLU A 729 49.80 -5.65 -3.12
CA GLU A 729 51.07 -6.35 -2.86
C GLU A 729 52.11 -6.07 -3.97
N ILE A 730 51.67 -5.94 -5.23
CA ILE A 730 52.53 -5.52 -6.34
C ILE A 730 53.08 -4.12 -6.09
N LEU A 731 52.21 -3.14 -5.79
CA LEU A 731 52.59 -1.75 -5.54
C LEU A 731 53.49 -1.61 -4.31
N LYS A 732 53.26 -2.42 -3.28
CA LYS A 732 54.12 -2.52 -2.11
C LYS A 732 55.51 -3.04 -2.47
N GLY A 733 55.60 -4.02 -3.37
CA GLY A 733 56.88 -4.51 -3.90
C GLY A 733 57.65 -3.47 -4.73
N MET A 734 56.95 -2.48 -5.29
CA MET A 734 57.54 -1.33 -6.00
C MET A 734 57.85 -0.14 -5.09
N ASN A 735 57.64 -0.25 -3.78
CA ASN A 735 57.76 0.85 -2.81
C ASN A 735 56.84 2.06 -3.12
N CYS A 736 55.66 1.85 -3.72
CA CYS A 736 54.67 2.91 -3.88
C CYS A 736 54.28 3.49 -2.51
N ASP A 737 54.21 4.82 -2.38
CA ASP A 737 54.00 5.47 -1.07
C ASP A 737 52.56 5.35 -0.59
N THR A 738 51.61 5.69 -1.46
CA THR A 738 50.18 5.79 -1.13
C THR A 738 49.33 5.12 -2.19
N ILE A 739 48.18 4.56 -1.78
CA ILE A 739 47.17 4.02 -2.69
C ILE A 739 45.80 4.63 -2.46
N GLN A 740 45.03 4.69 -3.53
CA GLN A 740 43.63 5.09 -3.53
C GLN A 740 42.83 4.14 -4.43
N GLY A 741 41.64 3.72 -3.97
CA GLY A 741 40.79 2.85 -4.76
C GLY A 741 39.76 2.10 -3.91
N TYR A 742 38.94 1.27 -4.55
CA TYR A 742 37.84 0.56 -3.88
C TYR A 742 38.32 -0.48 -2.88
N TYR A 743 39.58 -0.93 -2.97
CA TYR A 743 40.20 -1.73 -1.92
C TYR A 743 40.28 -0.97 -0.59
N VAL A 744 40.48 0.36 -0.64
CA VAL A 744 40.53 1.22 0.56
C VAL A 744 39.12 1.55 1.02
N CYS A 745 38.40 2.33 0.21
CA CYS A 745 36.98 2.61 0.36
C CYS A 745 36.46 3.29 -0.92
N ARG A 746 35.16 3.17 -1.17
CA ARG A 746 34.48 4.01 -2.17
C ARG A 746 34.38 5.45 -1.65
N PRO A 747 34.18 6.45 -2.53
CA PRO A 747 33.89 7.82 -2.08
C PRO A 747 32.63 7.84 -1.21
N VAL A 748 32.73 8.38 0.00
CA VAL A 748 31.65 8.43 1.01
C VAL A 748 31.40 9.85 1.49
N PRO A 749 30.19 10.23 1.93
CA PRO A 749 29.98 11.54 2.54
C PRO A 749 30.75 11.65 3.87
N PHE A 750 31.06 12.88 4.30
CA PHE A 750 31.87 13.14 5.50
C PHE A 750 31.41 12.37 6.77
N ARG A 751 30.10 12.24 6.97
CA ARG A 751 29.52 11.53 8.13
C ARG A 751 29.94 10.05 8.21
N ASP A 752 30.21 9.43 7.07
CA ASP A 752 30.51 8.00 6.96
C ASP A 752 32.04 7.77 6.91
N LEU A 753 32.82 8.80 6.53
CA LEU A 753 34.28 8.76 6.44
C LEU A 753 34.96 8.35 7.75
N LEU A 754 34.53 8.94 8.88
CA LEU A 754 35.12 8.63 10.19
C LEU A 754 34.89 7.17 10.61
N ALA A 755 33.71 6.63 10.29
CA ALA A 755 33.38 5.25 10.59
C ALA A 755 34.25 4.29 9.78
N GLU A 756 34.43 4.57 8.49
CA GLU A 756 35.26 3.77 7.60
C GLU A 756 36.73 3.73 8.06
N ILE A 757 37.29 4.90 8.43
CA ILE A 757 38.68 4.98 8.91
C ILE A 757 38.85 4.14 10.18
N LYS A 758 37.94 4.25 11.14
CA LYS A 758 37.99 3.49 12.41
C LYS A 758 37.83 1.98 12.19
N GLU A 759 36.92 1.57 11.31
CA GLU A 759 36.72 0.16 10.99
C GLU A 759 37.98 -0.43 10.36
N ARG A 760 38.65 0.31 9.49
CA ARG A 760 39.89 -0.14 8.87
C ARG A 760 41.06 -0.18 9.85
N GLU A 761 41.18 0.80 10.75
CA GLU A 761 42.17 0.74 11.84
C GLU A 761 41.95 -0.48 12.74
N ALA A 762 40.69 -0.87 13.01
CA ALA A 762 40.37 -2.08 13.78
C ALA A 762 40.73 -3.38 13.05
N ARG A 763 40.51 -3.46 11.73
CA ARG A 763 40.93 -4.62 10.90
C ARG A 763 42.45 -4.77 10.77
N ARG A 764 43.21 -3.73 11.09
CA ARG A 764 44.68 -3.77 11.13
C ARG A 764 45.21 -4.29 12.47
N THR A 765 44.51 -4.02 13.56
CA THR A 765 44.96 -4.37 14.93
C THR A 765 44.44 -5.71 15.43
N GLY A 766 43.44 -6.30 14.78
CA GLY A 766 42.98 -7.68 14.99
C GLY A 766 43.46 -8.60 13.87
#